data_AF-A0A943F9F1-F1
#
_entry.id   AF-A0A943F9F1-F1
#
_cell.length_a   1.000
_cell.length_b   1.000
_cell.length_c   1.000
_cell.angle_alpha   90.00
_cell.angle_beta   90.00
_cell.angle_gamma   90.00
#
_symmetry.space_group_name_H-M   'P 1'
#
loop_
_entity.id
_entity.type
_entity.pdbx_description
1 polymer ?
#
loop_
_entity_poly.entity_id
_entity_poly.type
_entity_poly.pdbx_seq_one_letter_code
_entity_poly.pdbx_strand_id
1 'polypeptide(L)'
;MKRKKSGKWKKVLSVLAICGLIAAQMFSGKMAVSYAEESDEQLKTEQKTEQEAEKPSGGTEIDALEQEQKTEPEDEQKDEAQGEPEESLKAKVQNKTVKTKVADEKAIDEDPIPEKTPRLVYGNKDLPDEDAFVLLIFGDGFTKDEQDKFFEEAEKTADYVMATSPWNEFKDTVKMYALGVVSNESGAKADKAINQEQADKDTRDTYFGSSFWTGGMQRLLAISNEGAKRAKELTKQYLPAADFNVVIVNAETYGGSGGDTCVASLNSESLEMMLHELGHTTANLADEYFAGASYAREYANMTAESDPEKVRWKRFIGKNGVGVYEYDNGGNGWYRPHENCKMRFLGKQYAFCEVCKEQIRRTFCEASDVTKIFFQPYADIFYESDTGKDMSEYFILRRGKNEITGDKLGDKLTLTYMTEDGQTLPAAPSKAGTYKVKADFAGNDIYEACSMEATYQIELPDRITLNVDSKVYDGKPAELNYTVDYDKEYEVKAHYKGTIPYAAEITYDYDSEEAPIKPGRYSVTLTAYDKATGDPISKKTKDYEIKFKATALSNNDTADYPGAMPYYNNKTIVFTGEGFTAEEQGEFEKLAAKYVNYFRGTEPYKEADTYFNYHTVEAVSEESGIGTTPKDTYFKLSYDKDGKIVPTEDSTAGAMYIGNNVITSYYKATIVIVNDKNMKKGSTVTNKRFTVYTTPDEKGMEFAAKELENYFTSQPEGYRASTEEEKAAQRVEFLKALYYTWYGVDYAPILSRAYNENFVENGKPIDLAPYFHTYVLGKKVDGVSYRMTYYEDNKGAVGKQLTGAPAKAGVYHAKAELILDEGKNSKDVVLDGQTYHLPLARGWTTYEIKAKGTDPQNPDEQKPNDQNPDDQKPGNTGSTGNQGENKKPAGEKGAVKTGDESPIMLSVICMVVAMGLGIVVLRKRKER
;
A
#
# COMPACT_ATOMS: atom_id res chain seq x y z
N MET A 1 -16.03 14.63 -54.11
CA MET A 1 -15.44 14.15 -55.38
C MET A 1 -14.70 12.83 -55.11
N LYS A 2 -14.51 11.92 -56.09
CA LYS A 2 -13.90 10.59 -55.84
C LYS A 2 -12.42 10.69 -55.45
N ARG A 3 -11.99 10.05 -54.35
CA ARG A 3 -10.57 9.72 -54.08
C ARG A 3 -10.31 8.24 -54.41
N LYS A 4 -9.24 7.95 -55.17
CA LYS A 4 -8.92 6.58 -55.65
C LYS A 4 -8.17 5.77 -54.59
N LYS A 5 -8.34 4.44 -54.58
CA LYS A 5 -7.44 3.52 -53.89
C LYS A 5 -6.19 3.25 -54.73
N SER A 6 -5.02 3.37 -54.11
CA SER A 6 -3.76 2.72 -54.50
C SER A 6 -2.80 2.76 -53.29
N GLY A 7 -2.10 1.70 -52.89
CA GLY A 7 -2.17 0.32 -53.38
C GLY A 7 -0.86 -0.44 -53.12
N LYS A 8 -0.87 -1.35 -52.13
CA LYS A 8 0.24 -2.25 -51.72
C LYS A 8 1.50 -1.58 -51.11
N TRP A 9 1.61 -1.65 -49.79
CA TRP A 9 2.85 -2.00 -49.06
C TRP A 9 2.52 -2.85 -47.81
N LYS A 10 1.91 -4.03 -48.00
CA LYS A 10 1.83 -5.06 -46.94
C LYS A 10 3.16 -5.83 -46.90
N LYS A 11 4.12 -5.42 -46.05
CA LYS A 11 5.17 -6.28 -45.43
C LYS A 11 6.14 -5.53 -44.48
N VAL A 12 5.60 -4.84 -43.46
CA VAL A 12 6.32 -4.61 -42.18
C VAL A 12 5.30 -4.69 -41.05
N LEU A 13 5.08 -5.90 -40.51
CA LEU A 13 4.19 -6.12 -39.37
C LEU A 13 4.65 -7.39 -38.63
N SER A 14 5.88 -7.33 -38.10
CA SER A 14 6.61 -8.49 -37.58
C SER A 14 7.68 -8.08 -36.55
N VAL A 15 7.34 -7.19 -35.61
CA VAL A 15 8.21 -6.81 -34.46
C VAL A 15 7.39 -6.68 -33.17
N LEU A 16 6.29 -5.92 -33.19
CA LEU A 16 5.40 -5.72 -32.02
C LEU A 16 4.39 -6.86 -31.84
N ALA A 17 4.89 -8.08 -31.60
CA ALA A 17 4.06 -9.28 -31.38
C ALA A 17 4.72 -10.29 -30.42
N ILE A 18 5.54 -9.83 -29.48
CA ILE A 18 6.28 -10.70 -28.53
C ILE A 18 5.92 -10.41 -27.05
N CYS A 19 5.48 -9.20 -26.70
CA CYS A 19 5.19 -8.84 -25.31
C CYS A 19 3.82 -9.32 -24.78
N GLY A 20 2.90 -9.77 -25.64
CA GLY A 20 1.55 -10.21 -25.24
C GLY A 20 1.40 -11.71 -24.96
N LEU A 21 2.48 -12.51 -25.06
CA LEU A 21 2.40 -13.98 -25.07
C LEU A 21 3.09 -14.69 -23.89
N ILE A 22 3.75 -13.94 -22.99
CA ILE A 22 4.42 -14.52 -21.80
C ILE A 22 3.44 -14.66 -20.63
N ALA A 23 2.50 -13.73 -20.45
CA ALA A 23 1.45 -13.82 -19.43
C ALA A 23 0.51 -15.03 -19.61
N ALA A 24 0.32 -15.50 -20.85
CA ALA A 24 -0.57 -16.62 -21.17
C ALA A 24 0.09 -18.01 -21.07
N GLN A 25 1.43 -18.10 -21.02
CA GLN A 25 2.15 -19.39 -21.14
C GLN A 25 2.41 -20.14 -19.83
N MET A 26 2.07 -19.57 -18.65
CA MET A 26 2.14 -20.31 -17.38
C MET A 26 0.87 -21.15 -17.09
N PHE A 27 -0.23 -20.94 -17.81
CA PHE A 27 -1.51 -21.62 -17.56
C PHE A 27 -1.64 -23.03 -18.19
N SER A 28 -0.61 -23.55 -18.87
CA SER A 28 -0.64 -24.93 -19.39
C SER A 28 0.75 -25.57 -19.46
N GLY A 29 1.02 -26.54 -18.58
CA GLY A 29 2.30 -27.26 -18.57
C GLY A 29 2.34 -28.49 -19.48
N LYS A 30 3.07 -28.42 -20.61
CA LYS A 30 4.00 -29.48 -21.08
C LYS A 30 4.80 -29.10 -22.35
N MET A 31 5.80 -29.92 -22.66
CA MET A 31 6.88 -29.64 -23.62
C MET A 31 6.55 -29.96 -25.09
N ALA A 32 7.27 -29.23 -25.97
CA ALA A 32 7.93 -29.70 -27.19
C ALA A 32 7.18 -29.86 -28.55
N VAL A 33 7.55 -28.97 -29.48
CA VAL A 33 8.12 -29.25 -30.82
C VAL A 33 7.21 -29.38 -32.07
N SER A 34 7.65 -28.66 -33.12
CA SER A 34 7.48 -28.84 -34.59
C SER A 34 6.48 -27.96 -35.36
N TYR A 35 6.81 -27.76 -36.65
CA TYR A 35 6.21 -26.85 -37.64
C TYR A 35 5.05 -27.51 -38.42
N ALA A 36 4.10 -26.71 -38.95
CA ALA A 36 3.86 -26.56 -40.41
C ALA A 36 2.73 -25.57 -40.80
N GLU A 37 3.05 -24.73 -41.80
CA GLU A 37 2.29 -24.25 -42.99
C GLU A 37 0.74 -24.07 -43.03
N GLU A 38 0.34 -22.79 -43.14
CA GLU A 38 -0.48 -22.15 -44.23
C GLU A 38 -1.93 -22.54 -44.65
N SER A 39 -2.54 -21.59 -45.39
CA SER A 39 -3.91 -21.51 -45.98
C SER A 39 -5.09 -21.33 -45.00
N ASP A 40 -5.92 -20.27 -45.01
CA ASP A 40 -6.35 -19.20 -45.96
C ASP A 40 -7.50 -19.55 -46.93
N GLU A 41 -8.75 -19.19 -46.55
CA GLU A 41 -9.79 -18.49 -47.34
C GLU A 41 -10.94 -18.07 -46.37
N GLN A 42 -11.54 -16.85 -46.39
CA GLN A 42 -12.55 -16.27 -47.31
C GLN A 42 -13.90 -17.03 -47.34
N LEU A 43 -15.11 -16.45 -47.48
CA LEU A 43 -15.63 -15.09 -47.76
C LEU A 43 -16.71 -14.69 -46.71
N LYS A 44 -17.02 -13.39 -46.43
CA LYS A 44 -18.11 -12.53 -47.00
C LYS A 44 -19.48 -13.23 -47.25
N THR A 45 -20.68 -12.62 -47.18
CA THR A 45 -21.22 -11.28 -46.77
C THR A 45 -22.77 -11.46 -46.54
N GLU A 46 -23.72 -10.49 -46.47
CA GLU A 46 -23.77 -9.04 -46.76
C GLU A 46 -24.81 -8.26 -45.92
N GLN A 47 -24.46 -7.03 -45.58
CA GLN A 47 -25.27 -5.83 -45.28
C GLN A 47 -26.78 -5.82 -45.65
N LYS A 48 -27.61 -5.22 -44.77
CA LYS A 48 -28.23 -3.85 -44.88
C LYS A 48 -29.12 -3.57 -43.65
N THR A 49 -29.03 -2.42 -42.97
CA THR A 49 -29.75 -1.12 -43.18
C THR A 49 -31.28 -1.23 -43.30
N GLU A 50 -32.09 -0.29 -42.79
CA GLU A 50 -31.92 1.17 -42.68
C GLU A 50 -32.85 1.78 -41.57
N GLN A 51 -32.41 2.86 -40.90
CA GLN A 51 -33.17 4.11 -40.58
C GLN A 51 -34.53 4.10 -39.80
N GLU A 52 -34.93 5.11 -38.99
CA GLU A 52 -34.27 6.27 -38.32
C GLU A 52 -35.28 6.97 -37.37
N ALA A 53 -34.83 7.99 -36.62
CA ALA A 53 -35.61 9.08 -35.99
C ALA A 53 -36.60 8.78 -34.82
N GLU A 54 -36.92 9.70 -33.90
CA GLU A 54 -36.13 10.75 -33.18
C GLU A 54 -37.03 11.44 -32.10
N LYS A 55 -36.55 11.54 -30.85
CA LYS A 55 -36.80 12.67 -29.88
C LYS A 55 -38.27 12.99 -29.43
N PRO A 56 -38.50 13.87 -28.41
CA PRO A 56 -37.90 13.88 -27.06
C PRO A 56 -38.87 14.28 -25.91
N SER A 57 -38.31 14.44 -24.70
CA SER A 57 -38.62 15.46 -23.65
C SER A 57 -39.57 15.16 -22.48
N GLY A 58 -39.13 15.61 -21.28
CA GLY A 58 -39.91 15.77 -20.03
C GLY A 58 -40.03 14.50 -19.15
N GLY A 59 -39.91 14.54 -17.82
CA GLY A 59 -39.49 15.65 -16.93
C GLY A 59 -40.10 15.54 -15.50
N THR A 60 -39.35 16.01 -14.49
CA THR A 60 -39.73 16.23 -13.06
C THR A 60 -40.20 15.03 -12.20
N GLU A 61 -39.39 14.73 -11.17
CA GLU A 61 -39.70 14.65 -9.72
C GLU A 61 -41.13 14.28 -9.24
N ILE A 62 -41.21 13.46 -8.17
CA ILE A 62 -41.67 13.88 -6.81
C ILE A 62 -41.56 12.73 -5.77
N ASP A 63 -41.30 13.14 -4.53
CA ASP A 63 -41.22 12.46 -3.21
C ASP A 63 -41.64 11.00 -2.96
N ALA A 64 -40.95 10.45 -1.95
CA ALA A 64 -41.19 9.19 -1.25
C ALA A 64 -42.47 9.15 -0.39
N LEU A 65 -42.83 7.96 0.11
CA LEU A 65 -43.28 7.77 1.51
C LEU A 65 -43.13 6.30 1.97
N GLU A 66 -43.22 6.09 3.29
CA GLU A 66 -42.71 4.92 4.03
C GLU A 66 -43.73 3.78 4.29
N GLN A 67 -43.20 2.63 4.77
CA GLN A 67 -43.86 1.62 5.64
C GLN A 67 -44.99 0.78 5.00
N GLU A 68 -45.42 -0.38 5.53
CA GLU A 68 -45.18 -1.04 6.84
C GLU A 68 -45.03 -2.57 6.69
N GLN A 69 -44.42 -3.27 7.66
CA GLN A 69 -44.28 -4.74 7.70
C GLN A 69 -45.56 -5.47 8.18
N LYS A 70 -45.75 -6.73 7.76
CA LYS A 70 -46.43 -7.77 8.57
C LYS A 70 -46.07 -9.20 8.16
N THR A 71 -46.30 -10.14 9.08
CA THR A 71 -45.65 -11.46 9.15
C THR A 71 -46.63 -12.64 9.11
N GLU A 72 -46.18 -13.75 8.50
CA GLU A 72 -46.50 -15.16 8.86
C GLU A 72 -47.96 -15.67 8.72
N PRO A 73 -48.22 -17.01 8.79
CA PRO A 73 -47.29 -18.15 8.98
C PRO A 73 -47.34 -19.23 7.88
N GLU A 74 -46.60 -20.32 8.12
CA GLU A 74 -46.51 -21.58 7.37
C GLU A 74 -47.77 -22.47 7.46
N ASP A 75 -47.90 -23.49 6.59
CA ASP A 75 -48.41 -24.83 6.95
C ASP A 75 -47.92 -25.92 5.96
N GLU A 76 -48.04 -27.21 6.33
CA GLU A 76 -47.31 -28.35 5.76
C GLU A 76 -48.15 -29.38 4.95
N GLN A 77 -47.47 -30.10 4.01
CA GLN A 77 -47.71 -31.53 3.61
C GLN A 77 -49.07 -31.90 2.91
N LYS A 78 -49.28 -32.98 2.10
CA LYS A 78 -48.43 -34.02 1.43
C LYS A 78 -49.24 -34.87 0.39
N ASP A 79 -48.55 -35.81 -0.30
CA ASP A 79 -49.02 -37.08 -0.94
C ASP A 79 -50.08 -36.97 -2.10
N GLU A 80 -50.36 -37.94 -3.01
CA GLU A 80 -49.91 -39.31 -3.41
C GLU A 80 -50.39 -39.53 -4.89
N ALA A 81 -49.96 -40.46 -5.77
CA ALA A 81 -48.65 -41.05 -6.16
C ALA A 81 -48.88 -41.98 -7.41
N GLN A 82 -48.08 -43.04 -7.58
CA GLN A 82 -48.27 -44.26 -8.41
C GLN A 82 -48.07 -44.20 -9.95
N GLY A 83 -47.34 -45.19 -10.52
CA GLY A 83 -47.12 -45.32 -11.98
C GLY A 83 -46.00 -46.25 -12.49
N GLU A 84 -45.79 -47.45 -11.90
CA GLU A 84 -44.86 -48.50 -12.40
C GLU A 84 -45.54 -49.45 -13.45
N PRO A 85 -44.90 -50.46 -14.12
CA PRO A 85 -43.66 -51.21 -13.75
C PRO A 85 -42.68 -51.63 -14.90
N GLU A 86 -41.59 -52.35 -14.51
CA GLU A 86 -40.84 -53.48 -15.14
C GLU A 86 -40.58 -53.54 -16.68
N GLU A 87 -39.46 -54.05 -17.22
CA GLU A 87 -38.82 -55.37 -17.00
C GLU A 87 -37.27 -55.36 -17.18
N SER A 88 -36.58 -56.51 -17.36
CA SER A 88 -35.13 -56.64 -17.08
C SER A 88 -34.28 -57.61 -17.95
N LEU A 89 -32.96 -57.54 -17.74
CA LEU A 89 -31.88 -58.55 -17.97
C LEU A 89 -30.95 -58.52 -19.24
N LYS A 90 -29.64 -58.58 -18.91
CA LYS A 90 -28.49 -59.27 -19.59
C LYS A 90 -27.69 -58.60 -20.74
N ALA A 91 -26.54 -58.04 -20.32
CA ALA A 91 -25.18 -58.61 -20.54
C ALA A 91 -24.16 -57.93 -21.51
N LYS A 92 -23.04 -57.52 -20.87
CA LYS A 92 -21.61 -57.52 -21.33
C LYS A 92 -21.05 -56.43 -22.27
N VAL A 93 -20.40 -55.45 -21.62
CA VAL A 93 -18.97 -55.09 -21.76
C VAL A 93 -18.44 -54.65 -23.15
N GLN A 94 -18.27 -53.33 -23.33
CA GLN A 94 -16.95 -52.69 -23.50
C GLN A 94 -17.00 -51.15 -23.35
N ASN A 95 -15.83 -50.55 -23.11
CA ASN A 95 -15.48 -49.11 -23.11
C ASN A 95 -16.59 -48.06 -22.89
N LYS A 96 -16.60 -47.44 -21.71
CA LYS A 96 -17.15 -46.08 -21.52
C LYS A 96 -16.02 -45.09 -21.24
N THR A 97 -15.77 -44.20 -22.19
CA THR A 97 -15.13 -42.90 -21.94
C THR A 97 -15.91 -42.17 -20.85
N VAL A 98 -15.22 -41.61 -19.86
CA VAL A 98 -15.89 -40.75 -18.85
C VAL A 98 -16.35 -39.47 -19.56
N LYS A 99 -17.66 -39.33 -19.76
CA LYS A 99 -18.26 -38.02 -19.98
C LYS A 99 -18.17 -37.26 -18.66
N THR A 100 -17.46 -36.14 -18.66
CA THR A 100 -17.56 -35.14 -17.60
C THR A 100 -19.04 -34.77 -17.43
N LYS A 101 -19.52 -34.67 -16.18
CA LYS A 101 -20.79 -33.97 -15.95
C LYS A 101 -20.55 -32.50 -16.29
N VAL A 102 -21.28 -31.98 -17.26
CA VAL A 102 -21.58 -30.55 -17.31
C VAL A 102 -22.47 -30.26 -16.10
N ALA A 103 -22.22 -29.15 -15.40
CA ALA A 103 -23.13 -28.72 -14.35
C ALA A 103 -24.43 -28.22 -15.00
N ASP A 104 -25.59 -28.48 -14.38
CA ASP A 104 -26.86 -28.06 -14.95
C ASP A 104 -26.96 -26.53 -14.95
N GLU A 105 -26.87 -25.91 -16.13
CA GLU A 105 -27.13 -24.49 -16.31
C GLU A 105 -28.60 -24.21 -15.96
N LYS A 106 -28.84 -23.52 -14.84
CA LYS A 106 -30.10 -22.81 -14.62
C LYS A 106 -30.14 -21.61 -15.55
N ALA A 107 -30.50 -21.87 -16.81
CA ALA A 107 -30.71 -20.82 -17.79
C ALA A 107 -31.84 -19.90 -17.32
N ILE A 108 -31.57 -18.59 -17.34
CA ILE A 108 -32.62 -17.58 -17.38
C ILE A 108 -33.29 -17.73 -18.75
N ASP A 109 -34.60 -18.00 -18.80
CA ASP A 109 -35.37 -18.16 -20.05
C ASP A 109 -35.79 -16.80 -20.67
N GLU A 110 -35.10 -15.73 -20.25
CA GLU A 110 -35.23 -14.35 -20.70
C GLU A 110 -33.84 -13.82 -21.09
N ASP A 111 -33.81 -12.78 -21.94
CA ASP A 111 -32.56 -12.15 -22.36
C ASP A 111 -31.89 -11.45 -21.16
N PRO A 112 -30.64 -11.79 -20.79
CA PRO A 112 -29.97 -11.21 -19.63
C PRO A 112 -29.56 -9.74 -19.85
N ILE A 113 -29.82 -9.17 -21.03
CA ILE A 113 -29.53 -7.78 -21.39
C ILE A 113 -30.86 -7.07 -21.71
N PRO A 114 -31.57 -6.56 -20.68
CA PRO A 114 -32.90 -5.98 -20.85
C PRO A 114 -32.87 -4.71 -21.72
N GLU A 115 -31.80 -3.91 -21.61
CA GLU A 115 -31.57 -2.72 -22.42
C GLU A 115 -30.34 -2.90 -23.31
N LYS A 116 -30.57 -2.98 -24.62
CA LYS A 116 -29.54 -3.27 -25.64
C LYS A 116 -28.85 -2.03 -26.20
N THR A 117 -29.09 -0.88 -25.59
CA THR A 117 -28.45 0.39 -25.90
C THR A 117 -27.82 0.89 -24.61
N PRO A 118 -26.47 0.99 -24.51
CA PRO A 118 -25.83 1.52 -23.33
C PRO A 118 -26.33 2.94 -23.00
N ARG A 119 -26.73 3.18 -21.75
CA ARG A 119 -27.14 4.51 -21.28
C ARG A 119 -25.89 5.39 -21.16
N LEU A 120 -25.86 6.58 -21.76
CA LEU A 120 -24.77 7.55 -21.55
C LEU A 120 -24.92 8.18 -20.15
N VAL A 121 -24.09 7.74 -19.19
CA VAL A 121 -24.12 8.24 -17.80
C VAL A 121 -23.20 9.45 -17.60
N TYR A 122 -22.21 9.65 -18.47
CA TYR A 122 -21.37 10.87 -18.46
C TYR A 122 -20.85 11.26 -19.84
N GLY A 123 -20.70 12.56 -20.08
CA GLY A 123 -19.93 13.11 -21.19
C GLY A 123 -20.77 13.85 -22.24
N ASN A 124 -20.10 14.41 -23.24
CA ASN A 124 -20.77 15.15 -24.31
C ASN A 124 -21.44 14.19 -25.31
N LYS A 125 -22.78 14.15 -25.32
CA LYS A 125 -23.58 13.39 -26.28
C LYS A 125 -23.36 13.81 -27.76
N ASP A 126 -22.98 15.06 -27.99
CA ASP A 126 -22.84 15.66 -29.33
C ASP A 126 -21.41 15.49 -29.89
N LEU A 127 -20.49 14.88 -29.10
CA LEU A 127 -19.18 14.40 -29.55
C LEU A 127 -19.33 12.94 -30.03
N PRO A 128 -18.84 12.57 -31.24
CA PRO A 128 -18.81 11.19 -31.71
C PRO A 128 -18.01 10.27 -30.75
N ASP A 129 -18.35 8.99 -30.69
CA ASP A 129 -17.63 8.05 -29.82
C ASP A 129 -16.22 7.78 -30.32
N GLU A 130 -16.00 7.82 -31.64
CA GLU A 130 -14.67 7.69 -32.26
C GLU A 130 -13.72 8.88 -32.04
N ASP A 131 -14.24 10.03 -31.60
CA ASP A 131 -13.45 11.22 -31.26
C ASP A 131 -13.17 11.31 -29.73
N ALA A 132 -13.83 10.46 -28.92
CA ALA A 132 -13.82 10.51 -27.46
C ALA A 132 -12.95 9.41 -26.83
N PHE A 133 -12.58 9.59 -25.57
CA PHE A 133 -12.12 8.49 -24.71
C PHE A 133 -13.34 7.85 -24.05
N VAL A 134 -13.59 6.56 -24.30
CA VAL A 134 -14.88 5.93 -24.00
C VAL A 134 -14.74 4.77 -23.02
N LEU A 135 -15.43 4.87 -21.88
CA LEU A 135 -15.53 3.80 -20.88
C LEU A 135 -16.91 3.14 -20.92
N LEU A 136 -16.94 1.82 -20.77
CA LEU A 136 -18.18 1.04 -20.61
C LEU A 136 -18.25 0.40 -19.22
N ILE A 137 -19.26 0.79 -18.44
CA ILE A 137 -19.59 0.23 -17.13
C ILE A 137 -20.61 -0.90 -17.30
N PHE A 138 -20.37 -2.05 -16.69
CA PHE A 138 -21.36 -3.11 -16.48
C PHE A 138 -21.67 -3.27 -14.98
N GLY A 139 -22.82 -3.85 -14.68
CA GLY A 139 -23.16 -4.33 -13.33
C GLY A 139 -22.85 -5.82 -13.17
N ASP A 140 -22.44 -6.26 -11.99
CA ASP A 140 -22.52 -7.68 -11.60
C ASP A 140 -23.17 -7.85 -10.23
N GLY A 141 -23.88 -8.97 -10.03
CA GLY A 141 -24.65 -9.20 -8.81
C GLY A 141 -25.89 -8.30 -8.68
N PHE A 142 -26.33 -7.63 -9.75
CA PHE A 142 -27.61 -6.94 -9.81
C PHE A 142 -28.63 -7.86 -10.48
N THR A 143 -29.70 -8.20 -9.77
CA THR A 143 -30.82 -8.97 -10.32
C THR A 143 -31.69 -8.14 -11.26
N LYS A 144 -32.75 -8.72 -11.81
CA LYS A 144 -33.70 -8.06 -12.73
C LYS A 144 -34.35 -6.82 -12.10
N ASP A 145 -34.68 -6.91 -10.81
CA ASP A 145 -35.38 -5.86 -10.06
C ASP A 145 -34.40 -4.81 -9.48
N GLU A 146 -33.09 -4.97 -9.68
CA GLU A 146 -32.04 -4.06 -9.20
C GLU A 146 -31.34 -3.29 -10.35
N GLN A 147 -31.82 -3.39 -11.59
CA GLN A 147 -31.16 -2.74 -12.73
C GLN A 147 -31.15 -1.20 -12.63
N ASP A 148 -32.21 -0.58 -12.11
CA ASP A 148 -32.21 0.88 -11.91
C ASP A 148 -31.22 1.32 -10.81
N LYS A 149 -31.03 0.49 -9.76
CA LYS A 149 -29.95 0.68 -8.77
C LYS A 149 -28.56 0.60 -9.43
N PHE A 150 -28.36 -0.35 -10.36
CA PHE A 150 -27.12 -0.41 -11.13
C PHE A 150 -26.86 0.91 -11.89
N PHE A 151 -27.86 1.46 -12.58
CA PHE A 151 -27.70 2.70 -13.33
C PHE A 151 -27.43 3.91 -12.41
N GLU A 152 -28.11 4.01 -11.26
CA GLU A 152 -27.85 5.04 -10.25
C GLU A 152 -26.41 4.97 -9.71
N GLU A 153 -25.91 3.76 -9.41
CA GLU A 153 -24.52 3.55 -8.97
C GLU A 153 -23.50 3.78 -10.09
N ALA A 154 -23.86 3.53 -11.36
CA ALA A 154 -23.02 3.85 -12.51
C ALA A 154 -22.88 5.37 -12.74
N GLU A 155 -23.95 6.14 -12.55
CA GLU A 155 -23.93 7.61 -12.57
C GLU A 155 -23.06 8.17 -11.42
N LYS A 156 -23.28 7.73 -10.17
CA LYS A 156 -22.44 8.07 -9.01
C LYS A 156 -20.96 7.77 -9.25
N THR A 157 -20.67 6.59 -9.82
CA THR A 157 -19.31 6.14 -10.15
C THR A 157 -18.65 7.07 -11.18
N ALA A 158 -19.38 7.45 -12.24
CA ALA A 158 -18.88 8.33 -13.29
C ALA A 158 -18.63 9.77 -12.78
N ASP A 159 -19.57 10.34 -12.00
CA ASP A 159 -19.40 11.65 -11.38
C ASP A 159 -18.21 11.68 -10.41
N TYR A 160 -17.99 10.61 -9.63
CA TYR A 160 -16.85 10.50 -8.72
C TYR A 160 -15.50 10.52 -9.46
N VAL A 161 -15.40 9.75 -10.55
CA VAL A 161 -14.22 9.75 -11.42
C VAL A 161 -14.00 11.13 -12.03
N MET A 162 -15.02 11.73 -12.62
CA MET A 162 -14.91 12.99 -13.35
C MET A 162 -14.86 14.25 -12.45
N ALA A 163 -15.11 14.11 -11.14
CA ALA A 163 -14.76 15.11 -10.14
C ALA A 163 -13.25 15.10 -9.79
N THR A 164 -12.57 13.96 -9.93
CA THR A 164 -11.20 13.74 -9.48
C THR A 164 -10.15 14.31 -10.45
N SER A 165 -9.04 14.87 -9.95
CA SER A 165 -7.92 15.31 -10.79
C SER A 165 -7.02 14.12 -11.18
N PRO A 166 -6.62 13.95 -12.46
CA PRO A 166 -6.75 14.91 -13.57
C PRO A 166 -7.98 14.69 -14.47
N TRP A 167 -8.83 13.70 -14.22
CA TRP A 167 -10.01 13.38 -15.05
C TRP A 167 -10.94 14.59 -15.24
N ASN A 168 -11.04 15.44 -14.21
CA ASN A 168 -11.78 16.69 -14.25
C ASN A 168 -11.30 17.72 -15.30
N GLU A 169 -10.12 17.54 -15.91
CA GLU A 169 -9.60 18.33 -17.03
C GLU A 169 -10.13 17.88 -18.41
N PHE A 170 -10.86 16.74 -18.47
CA PHE A 170 -11.24 16.04 -19.70
C PHE A 170 -12.76 15.82 -19.86
N LYS A 171 -13.59 16.61 -19.18
CA LYS A 171 -15.07 16.56 -19.23
C LYS A 171 -15.67 16.82 -20.62
N ASP A 172 -14.87 17.39 -21.51
CA ASP A 172 -15.13 17.68 -22.92
C ASP A 172 -14.75 16.53 -23.87
N THR A 173 -14.07 15.49 -23.37
CA THR A 173 -13.44 14.43 -24.17
C THR A 173 -13.67 13.01 -23.65
N VAL A 174 -14.01 12.82 -22.38
CA VAL A 174 -14.38 11.51 -21.81
C VAL A 174 -15.88 11.29 -21.93
N LYS A 175 -16.28 10.08 -22.33
CA LYS A 175 -17.67 9.59 -22.28
C LYS A 175 -17.71 8.29 -21.47
N MET A 176 -18.72 8.14 -20.63
CA MET A 176 -18.94 6.92 -19.84
C MET A 176 -20.35 6.42 -20.09
N TYR A 177 -20.46 5.16 -20.50
CA TYR A 177 -21.73 4.48 -20.76
C TYR A 177 -21.96 3.35 -19.76
N ALA A 178 -23.21 3.01 -19.49
CA ALA A 178 -23.62 1.90 -18.65
C ALA A 178 -24.45 0.89 -19.44
N LEU A 179 -24.12 -0.41 -19.37
CA LEU A 179 -24.94 -1.50 -19.91
C LEU A 179 -25.35 -2.45 -18.77
N GLY A 180 -26.64 -2.49 -18.48
CA GLY A 180 -27.22 -3.39 -17.48
C GLY A 180 -27.19 -4.84 -17.94
N VAL A 181 -26.81 -5.74 -17.04
CA VAL A 181 -26.92 -7.18 -17.22
C VAL A 181 -27.52 -7.82 -15.97
N VAL A 182 -28.35 -8.83 -16.17
CA VAL A 182 -29.10 -9.51 -15.10
C VAL A 182 -28.29 -10.68 -14.55
N SER A 183 -27.99 -10.63 -13.25
CA SER A 183 -27.46 -11.75 -12.48
C SER A 183 -28.59 -12.63 -11.94
N ASN A 184 -28.30 -13.94 -11.76
CA ASN A 184 -29.22 -14.88 -11.12
C ASN A 184 -29.43 -14.56 -9.64
N GLU A 185 -28.39 -14.11 -8.94
CA GLU A 185 -28.43 -13.75 -7.53
C GLU A 185 -27.89 -12.33 -7.27
N SER A 186 -28.34 -11.73 -6.17
CA SER A 186 -27.86 -10.44 -5.68
C SER A 186 -26.56 -10.60 -4.88
N GLY A 187 -25.62 -9.67 -5.06
CA GLY A 187 -24.32 -9.66 -4.38
C GLY A 187 -23.21 -10.35 -5.18
N ALA A 188 -22.05 -10.59 -4.53
CA ALA A 188 -20.90 -11.28 -5.14
C ALA A 188 -20.51 -12.50 -4.31
N LYS A 189 -19.91 -13.53 -4.90
CA LYS A 189 -19.48 -14.71 -4.14
C LYS A 189 -18.48 -14.31 -3.03
N ALA A 190 -18.66 -14.90 -1.85
CA ALA A 190 -17.82 -14.81 -0.66
C ALA A 190 -17.72 -13.40 -0.02
N ASP A 191 -18.64 -12.48 -0.33
CA ASP A 191 -18.60 -11.09 0.14
C ASP A 191 -18.75 -10.94 1.67
N LYS A 192 -19.38 -11.90 2.35
CA LYS A 192 -19.50 -11.97 3.82
C LYS A 192 -18.60 -13.03 4.47
N ALA A 193 -17.75 -13.72 3.70
CA ALA A 193 -16.91 -14.80 4.24
C ALA A 193 -15.73 -14.27 5.06
N ILE A 194 -15.53 -14.81 6.27
CA ILE A 194 -14.46 -14.42 7.20
C ILE A 194 -13.21 -15.32 7.07
N ASN A 195 -13.32 -16.46 6.39
CA ASN A 195 -12.22 -17.38 6.11
C ASN A 195 -12.43 -18.12 4.77
N GLN A 196 -11.37 -18.77 4.27
CA GLN A 196 -11.39 -19.49 3.01
C GLN A 196 -12.45 -20.62 2.99
N GLU A 197 -12.67 -21.33 4.10
CA GLU A 197 -13.65 -22.43 4.17
C GLU A 197 -15.09 -21.93 3.93
N GLN A 198 -15.43 -20.72 4.41
CA GLN A 198 -16.70 -20.07 4.09
C GLN A 198 -16.74 -19.58 2.64
N ALA A 199 -15.64 -19.04 2.11
CA ALA A 199 -15.55 -18.57 0.74
C ALA A 199 -15.70 -19.71 -0.29
N ASP A 200 -15.13 -20.87 0.00
CA ASP A 200 -15.21 -22.06 -0.85
C ASP A 200 -16.63 -22.67 -0.84
N LYS A 201 -17.36 -22.54 0.28
CA LYS A 201 -18.75 -23.01 0.45
C LYS A 201 -19.79 -22.11 -0.22
N ASP A 202 -19.50 -20.82 -0.41
CA ASP A 202 -20.39 -19.93 -1.14
C ASP A 202 -20.44 -20.35 -2.62
N THR A 203 -21.65 -20.38 -3.20
CA THR A 203 -21.92 -20.85 -4.57
C THR A 203 -22.76 -19.86 -5.38
N ARG A 204 -22.92 -18.62 -4.89
CA ARG A 204 -23.69 -17.54 -5.51
C ARG A 204 -23.36 -17.34 -6.99
N ASP A 205 -24.40 -17.35 -7.83
CA ASP A 205 -24.29 -17.24 -9.29
C ASP A 205 -24.59 -15.82 -9.81
N THR A 206 -23.61 -15.20 -10.46
CA THR A 206 -23.70 -13.84 -11.03
C THR A 206 -23.28 -13.83 -12.49
N TYR A 207 -23.72 -12.82 -13.27
CA TYR A 207 -23.55 -12.81 -14.72
C TYR A 207 -22.08 -12.86 -15.17
N PHE A 208 -21.17 -12.24 -14.42
CA PHE A 208 -19.72 -12.33 -14.65
C PHE A 208 -18.99 -13.26 -13.66
N GLY A 209 -19.70 -13.89 -12.72
CA GLY A 209 -19.14 -14.76 -11.70
C GLY A 209 -18.12 -14.04 -10.82
N SER A 210 -18.51 -12.93 -10.21
CA SER A 210 -17.63 -12.15 -9.33
C SER A 210 -17.44 -12.80 -7.96
N SER A 211 -16.19 -12.83 -7.49
CA SER A 211 -15.82 -13.46 -6.22
C SER A 211 -14.78 -12.64 -5.46
N PHE A 212 -15.07 -12.41 -4.18
CA PHE A 212 -14.06 -12.13 -3.17
C PHE A 212 -13.18 -13.37 -2.92
N TRP A 213 -12.13 -13.24 -2.10
CA TRP A 213 -11.17 -14.32 -1.81
C TRP A 213 -10.42 -14.84 -3.05
N THR A 214 -10.42 -14.10 -4.16
CA THR A 214 -9.70 -14.50 -5.38
C THR A 214 -8.21 -14.64 -5.09
N GLY A 215 -7.60 -15.75 -5.53
CA GLY A 215 -6.19 -16.06 -5.28
C GLY A 215 -5.81 -16.24 -3.80
N GLY A 216 -6.79 -16.43 -2.90
CA GLY A 216 -6.61 -16.50 -1.44
C GLY A 216 -6.64 -15.15 -0.72
N MET A 217 -6.80 -14.04 -1.44
CA MET A 217 -6.83 -12.69 -0.86
C MET A 217 -8.27 -12.24 -0.64
N GLN A 218 -8.73 -12.19 0.63
CA GLN A 218 -10.11 -11.82 1.00
C GLN A 218 -10.67 -10.63 0.20
N ARG A 219 -9.87 -9.58 0.04
CA ARG A 219 -10.27 -8.29 -0.55
C ARG A 219 -10.05 -8.18 -2.06
N LEU A 220 -9.45 -9.18 -2.70
CA LEU A 220 -9.39 -9.26 -4.16
C LEU A 220 -10.75 -9.74 -4.67
N LEU A 221 -11.54 -8.78 -5.15
CA LEU A 221 -12.80 -9.01 -5.84
C LEU A 221 -12.52 -8.93 -7.34
N ALA A 222 -12.72 -10.04 -8.03
CA ALA A 222 -12.51 -10.16 -9.48
C ALA A 222 -13.70 -10.88 -10.13
N ILE A 223 -13.90 -10.64 -11.43
CA ILE A 223 -14.80 -11.44 -12.27
C ILE A 223 -14.11 -12.73 -12.74
N SER A 224 -14.89 -13.76 -13.05
CA SER A 224 -14.37 -15.03 -13.58
C SER A 224 -13.71 -14.87 -14.96
N ASN A 225 -12.86 -15.82 -15.36
CA ASN A 225 -12.26 -15.84 -16.70
C ASN A 225 -13.33 -15.88 -17.82
N GLU A 226 -14.46 -16.51 -17.55
CA GLU A 226 -15.63 -16.59 -18.42
C GLU A 226 -16.38 -15.25 -18.44
N GLY A 227 -16.52 -14.59 -17.29
CA GLY A 227 -17.04 -13.23 -17.17
C GLY A 227 -16.21 -12.20 -17.94
N ALA A 228 -14.88 -12.27 -17.83
CA ALA A 228 -13.98 -11.38 -18.59
C ALA A 228 -14.07 -11.58 -20.11
N LYS A 229 -14.43 -12.78 -20.59
CA LYS A 229 -14.74 -13.04 -22.01
C LYS A 229 -16.10 -12.43 -22.37
N ARG A 230 -17.14 -12.72 -21.58
CA ARG A 230 -18.50 -12.15 -21.75
C ARG A 230 -18.42 -10.63 -21.84
N ALA A 231 -17.75 -9.94 -20.91
CA ALA A 231 -17.62 -8.49 -20.90
C ALA A 231 -17.04 -7.95 -22.22
N LYS A 232 -15.95 -8.53 -22.72
CA LYS A 232 -15.32 -8.15 -24.01
C LYS A 232 -16.21 -8.44 -25.23
N GLU A 233 -16.99 -9.51 -25.18
CA GLU A 233 -17.99 -9.84 -26.21
C GLU A 233 -19.14 -8.83 -26.22
N LEU A 234 -19.63 -8.43 -25.04
CA LEU A 234 -20.67 -7.40 -24.89
C LEU A 234 -20.17 -6.03 -25.37
N THR A 235 -18.96 -5.60 -24.98
CA THR A 235 -18.35 -4.34 -25.47
C THR A 235 -18.34 -4.32 -26.99
N LYS A 236 -17.81 -5.38 -27.61
CA LYS A 236 -17.74 -5.51 -29.07
C LYS A 236 -19.11 -5.53 -29.76
N GLN A 237 -20.15 -6.01 -29.08
CA GLN A 237 -21.51 -6.09 -29.61
C GLN A 237 -22.29 -4.77 -29.48
N TYR A 238 -22.16 -4.07 -28.36
CA TYR A 238 -23.03 -2.95 -27.99
C TYR A 238 -22.34 -1.58 -27.96
N LEU A 239 -21.02 -1.52 -27.75
CA LEU A 239 -20.24 -0.29 -27.80
C LEU A 239 -18.79 -0.56 -28.28
N PRO A 240 -18.58 -0.93 -29.56
CA PRO A 240 -17.26 -1.29 -30.08
C PRO A 240 -16.25 -0.12 -30.16
N ALA A 241 -16.66 1.09 -29.74
CA ALA A 241 -15.80 2.26 -29.59
C ALA A 241 -15.23 2.43 -28.16
N ALA A 242 -15.66 1.62 -27.17
CA ALA A 242 -15.12 1.71 -25.82
C ALA A 242 -13.67 1.22 -25.73
N ASP A 243 -12.81 2.05 -25.15
CA ASP A 243 -11.40 1.76 -24.89
C ASP A 243 -11.23 0.72 -23.77
N PHE A 244 -12.00 0.87 -22.68
CA PHE A 244 -11.87 0.05 -21.48
C PHE A 244 -13.21 -0.23 -20.80
N ASN A 245 -13.24 -1.36 -20.09
CA ASN A 245 -14.39 -1.84 -19.34
C ASN A 245 -14.21 -1.58 -17.83
N VAL A 246 -15.31 -1.23 -17.17
CA VAL A 246 -15.48 -1.21 -15.72
C VAL A 246 -16.63 -2.15 -15.35
N VAL A 247 -16.52 -2.87 -14.23
CA VAL A 247 -17.60 -3.67 -13.65
C VAL A 247 -17.80 -3.21 -12.21
N ILE A 248 -18.95 -2.58 -11.95
CA ILE A 248 -19.38 -2.32 -10.57
C ILE A 248 -20.18 -3.52 -10.07
N VAL A 249 -19.92 -3.94 -8.84
CA VAL A 249 -20.43 -5.18 -8.26
C VAL A 249 -21.26 -4.85 -7.03
N ASN A 250 -22.47 -5.40 -6.95
CA ASN A 250 -23.52 -5.11 -5.96
C ASN A 250 -23.19 -5.59 -4.52
N ALA A 251 -22.02 -5.24 -3.98
CA ALA A 251 -21.56 -5.62 -2.66
C ALA A 251 -21.03 -4.39 -1.90
N GLU A 252 -21.43 -4.24 -0.64
CA GLU A 252 -20.95 -3.18 0.26
C GLU A 252 -19.57 -3.49 0.87
N THR A 253 -19.14 -4.74 0.77
CA THR A 253 -17.84 -5.22 1.28
C THR A 253 -16.72 -4.61 0.42
N TYR A 254 -15.86 -3.75 0.99
CA TYR A 254 -14.70 -3.22 0.28
C TYR A 254 -13.87 -4.32 -0.41
N GLY A 255 -13.60 -4.12 -1.70
CA GLY A 255 -12.71 -4.91 -2.54
C GLY A 255 -12.80 -4.53 -4.03
N GLY A 256 -11.88 -5.05 -4.84
CA GLY A 256 -11.87 -4.87 -6.29
C GLY A 256 -10.58 -5.41 -6.93
N SER A 257 -10.36 -5.10 -8.20
CA SER A 257 -9.15 -5.42 -8.99
C SER A 257 -9.05 -4.62 -10.30
N GLY A 258 -7.84 -4.43 -10.82
CA GLY A 258 -7.58 -3.86 -12.16
C GLY A 258 -7.08 -4.89 -13.18
N GLY A 259 -6.78 -4.39 -14.39
CA GLY A 259 -6.29 -5.19 -15.52
C GLY A 259 -6.97 -4.78 -16.83
N ASP A 260 -7.26 -5.74 -17.70
CA ASP A 260 -8.06 -5.53 -18.94
C ASP A 260 -9.51 -5.04 -18.67
N THR A 261 -9.94 -5.06 -17.41
CA THR A 261 -11.26 -4.61 -16.93
C THR A 261 -11.11 -4.26 -15.46
N CYS A 262 -11.52 -3.06 -15.06
CA CYS A 262 -11.51 -2.67 -13.65
C CYS A 262 -12.77 -3.18 -12.95
N VAL A 263 -12.64 -3.78 -11.77
CA VAL A 263 -13.75 -4.36 -10.99
C VAL A 263 -13.79 -3.67 -9.63
N ALA A 264 -14.95 -3.17 -9.21
CA ALA A 264 -15.12 -2.45 -7.96
C ALA A 264 -16.41 -2.86 -7.23
N SER A 265 -16.37 -2.97 -5.90
CA SER A 265 -17.58 -3.07 -5.08
C SER A 265 -18.31 -1.71 -4.97
N LEU A 266 -19.56 -1.69 -4.47
CA LEU A 266 -20.29 -0.46 -4.15
C LEU A 266 -19.76 0.27 -2.90
N ASN A 267 -18.71 -0.25 -2.24
CA ASN A 267 -18.06 0.46 -1.16
C ASN A 267 -17.37 1.75 -1.67
N SER A 268 -17.53 2.88 -0.99
CA SER A 268 -16.90 4.14 -1.40
C SER A 268 -15.37 4.08 -1.48
N GLU A 269 -14.72 3.16 -0.75
CA GLU A 269 -13.27 2.93 -0.83
C GLU A 269 -12.87 2.13 -2.07
N SER A 270 -13.81 1.35 -2.64
CA SER A 270 -13.60 0.70 -3.93
C SER A 270 -13.61 1.70 -5.09
N LEU A 271 -14.19 2.90 -4.94
CA LEU A 271 -14.04 3.99 -5.93
C LEU A 271 -12.64 4.60 -5.89
N GLU A 272 -12.03 4.71 -4.71
CA GLU A 272 -10.64 5.14 -4.53
C GLU A 272 -9.66 4.11 -5.11
N MET A 273 -9.92 2.83 -4.86
CA MET A 273 -9.22 1.73 -5.50
C MET A 273 -9.43 1.72 -7.03
N MET A 274 -10.66 1.91 -7.52
CA MET A 274 -10.97 1.97 -8.95
C MET A 274 -10.20 3.09 -9.66
N LEU A 275 -10.05 4.26 -9.04
CA LEU A 275 -9.22 5.35 -9.59
C LEU A 275 -7.74 4.94 -9.72
N HIS A 276 -7.18 4.25 -8.73
CA HIS A 276 -5.82 3.69 -8.77
C HIS A 276 -5.68 2.65 -9.90
N GLU A 277 -6.63 1.71 -9.99
CA GLU A 277 -6.66 0.65 -11.01
C GLU A 277 -6.88 1.20 -12.42
N LEU A 278 -7.67 2.27 -12.59
CA LEU A 278 -7.77 3.01 -13.84
C LEU A 278 -6.46 3.74 -14.20
N GLY A 279 -5.61 4.08 -13.22
CA GLY A 279 -4.25 4.58 -13.44
C GLY A 279 -3.32 3.55 -14.10
N HIS A 280 -3.43 2.27 -13.71
CA HIS A 280 -2.78 1.17 -14.44
C HIS A 280 -3.42 0.96 -15.82
N THR A 281 -4.75 0.76 -15.81
CA THR A 281 -5.56 0.32 -16.96
C THR A 281 -5.44 1.30 -18.13
N THR A 282 -5.66 2.59 -17.88
CA THR A 282 -5.63 3.61 -18.94
C THR A 282 -4.20 4.01 -19.27
N ALA A 283 -3.42 4.43 -18.27
CA ALA A 283 -2.19 5.19 -18.46
C ALA A 283 -0.89 4.38 -18.38
N ASN A 284 -0.97 3.06 -18.13
CA ASN A 284 0.18 2.19 -17.84
C ASN A 284 1.11 2.84 -16.79
N LEU A 285 0.51 3.22 -15.65
CA LEU A 285 1.27 3.56 -14.44
C LEU A 285 1.69 2.28 -13.71
N ALA A 286 2.72 2.38 -12.88
CA ALA A 286 3.11 1.35 -11.92
C ALA A 286 2.65 1.69 -10.51
N ASP A 287 2.60 0.68 -9.64
CA ASP A 287 2.44 0.83 -8.20
C ASP A 287 3.61 1.62 -7.63
N GLU A 288 3.34 2.67 -6.85
CA GLU A 288 4.36 3.49 -6.15
C GLU A 288 4.62 2.98 -4.71
N TYR A 289 3.89 1.95 -4.25
CA TYR A 289 4.11 1.30 -2.95
C TYR A 289 5.05 0.08 -3.02
N PHE A 290 5.23 -0.56 -4.18
CA PHE A 290 6.10 -1.73 -4.32
C PHE A 290 6.57 -1.92 -5.77
N ALA A 291 7.89 -1.92 -6.01
CA ALA A 291 8.42 -2.12 -7.35
C ALA A 291 8.31 -3.58 -7.83
N GLY A 292 8.53 -4.54 -6.93
CA GLY A 292 8.48 -5.99 -7.20
C GLY A 292 9.50 -6.48 -8.23
N ALA A 293 10.48 -7.31 -7.81
CA ALA A 293 11.55 -7.76 -8.70
C ALA A 293 11.11 -8.53 -9.98
N SER A 294 9.85 -9.01 -10.03
CA SER A 294 9.21 -9.63 -11.19
C SER A 294 8.43 -8.67 -12.10
N TYR A 295 8.14 -7.45 -11.63
CA TYR A 295 7.26 -6.46 -12.29
C TYR A 295 7.96 -5.13 -12.60
N ALA A 296 9.04 -4.83 -11.88
CA ALA A 296 9.82 -3.61 -11.99
C ALA A 296 10.42 -3.45 -13.40
N ARG A 297 10.07 -2.35 -14.05
CA ARG A 297 10.59 -1.92 -15.35
C ARG A 297 10.45 -0.41 -15.47
N GLU A 298 10.90 0.14 -16.58
CA GLU A 298 10.67 1.55 -16.90
C GLU A 298 9.17 1.81 -17.19
N TYR A 299 8.54 2.67 -16.37
CA TYR A 299 7.17 3.20 -16.50
C TYR A 299 7.21 4.74 -16.46
N ALA A 300 6.09 5.45 -16.65
CA ALA A 300 6.08 6.91 -16.49
C ALA A 300 6.49 7.36 -15.07
N ASN A 301 6.11 6.59 -14.05
CA ASN A 301 6.33 6.83 -12.62
C ASN A 301 7.25 5.79 -11.94
N MET A 302 8.06 5.04 -12.70
CA MET A 302 9.07 4.13 -12.16
C MET A 302 10.31 4.09 -13.07
N THR A 303 11.50 4.18 -12.48
CA THR A 303 12.79 4.32 -13.19
C THR A 303 13.92 3.63 -12.41
N ALA A 304 14.92 3.10 -13.09
CA ALA A 304 16.17 2.61 -12.49
C ALA A 304 17.31 3.66 -12.46
N GLU A 305 17.09 4.84 -13.05
CA GLU A 305 17.99 5.99 -12.95
C GLU A 305 17.75 6.74 -11.63
N SER A 306 18.82 7.04 -10.90
CA SER A 306 18.78 7.73 -9.60
C SER A 306 19.14 9.22 -9.69
N ASP A 307 19.68 9.67 -10.83
CA ASP A 307 20.13 11.06 -11.03
C ASP A 307 18.96 11.99 -11.41
N PRO A 308 18.64 13.02 -10.59
CA PRO A 308 17.62 14.03 -10.88
C PRO A 308 17.74 14.65 -12.29
N GLU A 309 18.95 14.84 -12.81
CA GLU A 309 19.18 15.45 -14.12
C GLU A 309 18.98 14.50 -15.30
N LYS A 310 18.72 13.21 -15.03
CA LYS A 310 18.53 12.18 -16.06
C LYS A 310 17.20 11.44 -15.98
N VAL A 311 16.52 11.42 -14.83
CA VAL A 311 15.21 10.76 -14.72
C VAL A 311 14.19 11.34 -15.72
N ARG A 312 13.35 10.44 -16.24
CA ARG A 312 12.27 10.70 -17.20
C ARG A 312 11.35 11.89 -16.85
N TRP A 313 11.16 12.19 -15.56
CA TRP A 313 10.31 13.27 -15.08
C TRP A 313 11.05 14.54 -14.65
N LYS A 314 12.33 14.70 -15.00
CA LYS A 314 13.20 15.75 -14.42
C LYS A 314 12.66 17.19 -14.45
N ARG A 315 11.90 17.60 -15.48
CA ARG A 315 11.27 18.94 -15.50
C ARG A 315 10.34 19.18 -14.31
N PHE A 316 9.75 18.13 -13.72
CA PHE A 316 8.86 18.23 -12.58
C PHE A 316 9.58 18.24 -11.22
N ILE A 317 10.89 18.01 -11.14
CA ILE A 317 11.59 17.90 -9.85
C ILE A 317 11.57 19.24 -9.11
N GLY A 318 11.06 19.22 -7.87
CA GLY A 318 10.78 20.41 -7.07
C GLY A 318 9.36 20.96 -7.23
N LYS A 319 8.58 20.52 -8.23
CA LYS A 319 7.15 20.87 -8.35
C LYS A 319 6.31 19.94 -7.48
N ASN A 320 5.52 20.50 -6.56
CA ASN A 320 4.55 19.76 -5.73
C ASN A 320 5.16 18.50 -5.08
N GLY A 321 6.37 18.61 -4.52
CA GLY A 321 7.08 17.52 -3.87
C GLY A 321 7.70 16.46 -4.79
N VAL A 322 7.62 16.56 -6.13
CA VAL A 322 8.22 15.57 -7.04
C VAL A 322 9.74 15.55 -6.91
N GLY A 323 10.32 14.35 -6.82
CA GLY A 323 11.74 14.10 -6.58
C GLY A 323 12.17 12.73 -7.14
N VAL A 324 13.13 12.08 -6.50
CA VAL A 324 13.58 10.72 -6.85
C VAL A 324 13.69 9.92 -5.55
N TYR A 325 12.70 9.07 -5.28
CA TYR A 325 12.57 8.35 -4.00
C TYR A 325 12.71 6.84 -4.24
N GLU A 326 13.57 6.15 -3.50
CA GLU A 326 13.72 4.69 -3.65
C GLU A 326 12.48 3.95 -3.11
N TYR A 327 12.14 2.82 -3.73
CA TYR A 327 11.02 1.99 -3.26
C TYR A 327 11.30 1.36 -1.89
N ASP A 328 10.23 1.23 -1.11
CA ASP A 328 10.24 0.71 0.26
C ASP A 328 10.64 -0.77 0.29
N ASN A 329 11.13 -1.26 1.44
CA ASN A 329 11.52 -2.66 1.66
C ASN A 329 12.57 -3.21 0.66
N GLY A 330 13.50 -2.34 0.23
CA GLY A 330 14.57 -2.70 -0.69
C GLY A 330 14.13 -2.59 -2.14
N GLY A 331 13.98 -1.36 -2.63
CA GLY A 331 13.64 -1.06 -4.02
C GLY A 331 14.60 -1.62 -5.08
N ASN A 332 15.77 -2.13 -4.68
CA ASN A 332 16.79 -2.71 -5.57
C ASN A 332 17.24 -1.74 -6.68
N GLY A 333 17.35 -0.45 -6.36
CA GLY A 333 17.72 0.59 -7.33
C GLY A 333 16.57 1.05 -8.24
N TRP A 334 15.31 0.79 -7.89
CA TRP A 334 14.14 1.40 -8.51
C TRP A 334 13.63 2.60 -7.71
N TYR A 335 13.16 3.63 -8.43
CA TYR A 335 12.72 4.91 -7.86
C TYR A 335 11.33 5.33 -8.35
N ARG A 336 10.55 6.00 -7.48
CA ARG A 336 9.25 6.64 -7.74
C ARG A 336 9.38 8.17 -7.76
N PRO A 337 8.45 8.90 -8.43
CA PRO A 337 8.50 10.35 -8.51
C PRO A 337 8.04 11.07 -7.24
N HIS A 338 7.23 10.45 -6.37
CA HIS A 338 6.61 11.14 -5.25
C HIS A 338 6.35 10.25 -4.04
N GLU A 339 6.31 10.84 -2.83
CA GLU A 339 5.97 10.10 -1.61
C GLU A 339 4.46 9.94 -1.40
N ASN A 340 3.61 10.85 -1.89
CA ASN A 340 2.15 10.77 -1.72
C ASN A 340 1.45 10.78 -3.09
N CYS A 341 1.26 9.61 -3.69
CA CYS A 341 0.56 9.45 -4.97
C CYS A 341 -0.63 8.50 -4.79
N LYS A 342 -1.70 8.66 -5.58
CA LYS A 342 -2.78 7.65 -5.66
C LYS A 342 -2.26 6.26 -6.05
N MET A 343 -1.16 6.19 -6.81
CA MET A 343 -0.47 4.93 -7.11
C MET A 343 0.26 4.30 -5.91
N ARG A 344 0.42 5.00 -4.78
CA ARG A 344 1.02 4.49 -3.53
C ARG A 344 -0.03 4.26 -2.43
N PHE A 345 -1.01 5.15 -2.32
CA PHE A 345 -2.02 5.13 -1.25
C PHE A 345 -3.41 5.42 -1.80
N LEU A 346 -4.42 4.72 -1.28
CA LEU A 346 -5.83 4.92 -1.61
C LEU A 346 -6.48 5.92 -0.64
N GLY A 347 -7.37 6.77 -1.15
CA GLY A 347 -8.07 7.79 -0.38
C GLY A 347 -8.11 9.15 -1.09
N LYS A 348 -9.09 9.99 -0.69
CA LYS A 348 -9.40 11.27 -1.33
C LYS A 348 -8.26 12.28 -1.26
N GLN A 349 -7.56 12.32 -0.12
CA GLN A 349 -6.36 13.13 0.11
C GLN A 349 -5.18 12.78 -0.82
N TYR A 350 -5.11 11.53 -1.32
CA TYR A 350 -4.01 11.08 -2.17
C TYR A 350 -4.33 11.30 -3.65
N ALA A 351 -4.07 12.50 -4.15
CA ALA A 351 -4.09 12.79 -5.58
C ALA A 351 -3.00 12.00 -6.35
N PHE A 352 -3.15 11.87 -7.68
CA PHE A 352 -2.03 11.50 -8.54
C PHE A 352 -0.92 12.55 -8.44
N CYS A 353 0.35 12.14 -8.38
CA CYS A 353 1.48 13.06 -8.48
C CYS A 353 1.53 13.72 -9.87
N GLU A 354 2.23 14.85 -10.02
CA GLU A 354 2.25 15.61 -11.30
C GLU A 354 2.74 14.76 -12.48
N VAL A 355 3.63 13.80 -12.25
CA VAL A 355 4.14 12.84 -13.24
C VAL A 355 3.06 11.87 -13.71
N CYS A 356 2.29 11.31 -12.78
CA CYS A 356 1.14 10.47 -13.08
C CYS A 356 0.02 11.25 -13.79
N LYS A 357 -0.28 12.48 -13.34
CA LYS A 357 -1.23 13.36 -14.02
C LYS A 357 -0.83 13.62 -15.47
N GLU A 358 0.46 13.90 -15.72
CA GLU A 358 0.98 14.15 -17.06
C GLU A 358 0.88 12.91 -17.97
N GLN A 359 1.13 11.71 -17.46
CA GLN A 359 0.94 10.48 -18.24
C GLN A 359 -0.55 10.22 -18.54
N ILE A 360 -1.46 10.47 -17.60
CA ILE A 360 -2.91 10.36 -17.83
C ILE A 360 -3.36 11.40 -18.88
N ARG A 361 -2.89 12.65 -18.80
CA ARG A 361 -3.17 13.70 -19.81
C ARG A 361 -2.74 13.28 -21.21
N ARG A 362 -1.54 12.70 -21.35
CA ARG A 362 -1.04 12.16 -22.62
C ARG A 362 -1.96 11.05 -23.12
N THR A 363 -2.28 10.09 -22.26
CA THR A 363 -3.13 8.92 -22.57
C THR A 363 -4.50 9.33 -23.14
N PHE A 364 -5.24 10.20 -22.46
CA PHE A 364 -6.57 10.62 -22.93
C PHE A 364 -6.50 11.42 -24.24
N CYS A 365 -5.43 12.19 -24.45
CA CYS A 365 -5.21 12.83 -25.75
C CYS A 365 -4.76 11.84 -26.84
N GLU A 366 -4.05 10.75 -26.50
CA GLU A 366 -3.63 9.73 -27.47
C GLU A 366 -4.79 8.87 -27.99
N ALA A 367 -5.89 8.79 -27.22
CA ALA A 367 -7.11 8.08 -27.57
C ALA A 367 -8.23 8.97 -28.12
N SER A 368 -8.17 10.30 -27.95
CA SER A 368 -9.15 11.25 -28.46
C SER A 368 -8.62 12.04 -29.66
N ASP A 369 -9.44 12.18 -30.71
CA ASP A 369 -9.15 13.05 -31.85
C ASP A 369 -9.59 14.51 -31.63
N VAL A 370 -9.93 14.92 -30.40
CA VAL A 370 -10.17 16.33 -30.04
C VAL A 370 -8.84 17.05 -29.80
N THR A 371 -8.73 18.30 -30.26
CA THR A 371 -7.54 19.14 -29.99
C THR A 371 -7.61 19.75 -28.59
N LYS A 372 -6.71 19.32 -27.70
CA LYS A 372 -6.54 19.87 -26.35
C LYS A 372 -5.32 20.79 -26.31
N ILE A 373 -5.43 21.89 -25.56
CA ILE A 373 -4.33 22.80 -25.21
C ILE A 373 -4.19 22.86 -23.69
N PHE A 374 -2.95 22.75 -23.20
CA PHE A 374 -2.62 22.81 -21.77
C PHE A 374 -1.56 23.89 -21.54
N PHE A 375 -1.70 24.66 -20.46
CA PHE A 375 -0.61 25.49 -19.92
C PHE A 375 0.03 24.71 -18.77
N GLN A 376 1.28 24.28 -18.95
CA GLN A 376 1.98 23.41 -18.00
C GLN A 376 3.28 24.05 -17.52
N PRO A 377 3.25 24.98 -16.54
CA PRO A 377 4.44 25.30 -15.78
C PRO A 377 4.95 24.03 -15.08
N TYR A 378 6.24 23.79 -15.27
CA TYR A 378 6.98 22.66 -14.71
C TYR A 378 7.49 23.03 -13.29
N ALA A 379 8.69 22.62 -12.89
CA ALA A 379 9.37 23.21 -11.73
C ALA A 379 10.06 24.56 -12.04
N ASP A 380 9.89 25.08 -13.26
CA ASP A 380 10.47 26.34 -13.72
C ASP A 380 9.85 27.53 -12.95
N ILE A 381 10.68 28.28 -12.20
CA ILE A 381 10.29 29.53 -11.54
C ILE A 381 10.66 30.71 -12.43
N PHE A 382 9.71 31.60 -12.71
CA PHE A 382 9.94 32.82 -13.47
C PHE A 382 10.36 33.95 -12.53
N TYR A 383 11.53 34.57 -12.78
CA TYR A 383 12.07 35.65 -11.97
C TYR A 383 12.06 36.99 -12.72
N GLU A 384 11.95 38.09 -11.98
CA GLU A 384 12.04 39.45 -12.53
C GLU A 384 13.37 39.66 -13.29
N SER A 385 13.26 40.28 -14.47
CA SER A 385 14.34 40.45 -15.43
C SER A 385 14.14 41.71 -16.30
N ASP A 386 15.16 42.07 -17.08
CA ASP A 386 15.14 43.25 -17.97
C ASP A 386 14.21 43.08 -19.19
N THR A 387 13.83 41.84 -19.52
CA THR A 387 12.96 41.48 -20.65
C THR A 387 12.01 40.36 -20.24
N GLY A 388 10.75 40.41 -20.68
CA GLY A 388 9.76 39.39 -20.33
C GLY A 388 10.08 38.03 -20.95
N LYS A 389 9.87 36.96 -20.16
CA LYS A 389 9.98 35.56 -20.64
C LYS A 389 8.78 35.25 -21.54
N ASP A 390 9.05 34.77 -22.75
CA ASP A 390 8.01 34.20 -23.60
C ASP A 390 7.52 32.84 -23.04
N MET A 391 6.20 32.70 -22.98
CA MET A 391 5.51 31.54 -22.39
C MET A 391 5.14 30.46 -23.43
N SER A 392 5.49 30.64 -24.70
CA SER A 392 5.11 29.75 -25.80
C SER A 392 5.47 28.27 -25.57
N GLU A 393 6.64 27.97 -24.99
CA GLU A 393 7.05 26.58 -24.70
C GLU A 393 6.17 25.86 -23.66
N TYR A 394 5.45 26.61 -22.81
CA TYR A 394 4.60 26.08 -21.73
C TYR A 394 3.18 25.77 -22.19
N PHE A 395 2.78 26.27 -23.36
CA PHE A 395 1.56 25.84 -24.03
C PHE A 395 1.83 24.57 -24.84
N ILE A 396 1.13 23.49 -24.49
CA ILE A 396 1.29 22.16 -25.09
C ILE A 396 -0.03 21.78 -25.75
N LEU A 397 0.03 21.53 -27.06
CA LEU A 397 -1.12 21.07 -27.85
C LEU A 397 -1.01 19.57 -28.08
N ARG A 398 -2.15 18.86 -27.94
CA ARG A 398 -2.27 17.42 -28.14
C ARG A 398 -3.52 17.10 -28.97
N ARG A 399 -3.42 16.09 -29.85
CA ARG A 399 -4.54 15.50 -30.60
C ARG A 399 -4.12 14.13 -31.12
N GLY A 400 -4.79 13.07 -30.71
CA GLY A 400 -4.29 11.71 -30.90
C GLY A 400 -2.83 11.60 -30.48
N LYS A 401 -2.03 10.88 -31.27
CA LYS A 401 -0.60 10.62 -31.00
C LYS A 401 0.34 11.77 -31.39
N ASN A 402 -0.18 12.98 -31.51
CA ASN A 402 0.57 14.19 -31.85
C ASN A 402 0.67 15.09 -30.61
N GLU A 403 1.89 15.52 -30.29
CA GLU A 403 2.17 16.54 -29.28
C GLU A 403 3.09 17.62 -29.86
N ILE A 404 2.85 18.89 -29.51
CA ILE A 404 3.73 20.01 -29.86
C ILE A 404 3.68 21.11 -28.80
N THR A 405 4.84 21.69 -28.49
CA THR A 405 4.96 22.89 -27.64
C THR A 405 4.83 24.16 -28.49
N GLY A 406 4.27 25.23 -27.92
CA GLY A 406 3.83 26.41 -28.65
C GLY A 406 4.96 27.20 -29.33
N ASP A 407 6.18 27.14 -28.81
CA ASP A 407 7.40 27.69 -29.43
C ASP A 407 7.63 27.17 -30.87
N LYS A 408 7.11 25.97 -31.18
CA LYS A 408 7.26 25.31 -32.50
C LYS A 408 6.08 25.58 -33.44
N LEU A 409 5.05 26.31 -33.00
CA LEU A 409 3.88 26.66 -33.83
C LEU A 409 4.10 27.92 -34.69
N GLY A 410 5.12 28.73 -34.37
CA GLY A 410 5.46 29.94 -35.11
C GLY A 410 4.35 30.98 -35.06
N ASP A 411 4.07 31.61 -36.21
CA ASP A 411 3.06 32.66 -36.37
C ASP A 411 1.61 32.19 -36.16
N LYS A 412 1.38 30.87 -36.04
CA LYS A 412 0.05 30.30 -35.78
C LYS A 412 -0.39 30.37 -34.33
N LEU A 413 0.52 30.62 -33.39
CA LEU A 413 0.21 30.83 -31.97
C LEU A 413 0.43 32.32 -31.63
N THR A 414 -0.64 32.99 -31.21
CA THR A 414 -0.56 34.35 -30.65
C THR A 414 -0.69 34.27 -29.14
N LEU A 415 0.22 34.91 -28.40
CA LEU A 415 0.10 35.08 -26.95
C LEU A 415 -0.28 36.52 -26.60
N THR A 416 -1.43 36.69 -25.95
CA THR A 416 -1.88 37.96 -25.40
C THR A 416 -1.59 37.98 -23.90
N TYR A 417 -0.62 38.79 -23.49
CA TYR A 417 -0.27 38.97 -22.08
C TYR A 417 -1.18 40.03 -21.44
N MET A 418 -1.54 39.82 -20.17
CA MET A 418 -2.48 40.66 -19.43
C MET A 418 -2.06 40.78 -17.95
N THR A 419 -2.47 41.86 -17.30
CA THR A 419 -2.45 41.98 -15.84
C THR A 419 -3.41 40.98 -15.19
N GLU A 420 -3.30 40.79 -13.87
CA GLU A 420 -4.22 39.95 -13.09
C GLU A 420 -5.70 40.36 -13.26
N ASP A 421 -5.99 41.67 -13.34
CA ASP A 421 -7.32 42.23 -13.61
C ASP A 421 -7.71 42.23 -15.11
N GLY A 422 -6.89 41.65 -15.99
CA GLY A 422 -7.22 41.38 -17.40
C GLY A 422 -6.92 42.51 -18.38
N GLN A 423 -6.16 43.54 -18.01
CA GLN A 423 -5.75 44.60 -18.93
C GLN A 423 -4.63 44.11 -19.84
N THR A 424 -4.80 44.22 -21.17
CA THR A 424 -3.79 43.78 -22.16
C THR A 424 -2.48 44.57 -22.03
N LEU A 425 -1.38 43.83 -21.93
CA LEU A 425 -0.02 44.37 -21.89
C LEU A 425 0.57 44.46 -23.32
N PRO A 426 1.42 45.46 -23.61
CA PRO A 426 2.01 45.64 -24.93
C PRO A 426 3.13 44.62 -25.27
N ALA A 427 3.58 43.85 -24.29
CA ALA A 427 4.60 42.81 -24.41
C ALA A 427 4.48 41.83 -23.23
N ALA A 428 5.27 40.74 -23.23
CA ALA A 428 5.40 39.87 -22.07
C ALA A 428 5.92 40.68 -20.85
N PRO A 429 5.30 40.57 -19.67
CA PRO A 429 5.77 41.23 -18.46
C PRO A 429 7.11 40.66 -17.98
N SER A 430 7.92 41.51 -17.34
CA SER A 430 9.25 41.14 -16.81
C SER A 430 9.44 41.50 -15.34
N LYS A 431 8.41 42.06 -14.69
CA LYS A 431 8.44 42.54 -13.30
C LYS A 431 7.66 41.61 -12.39
N ALA A 432 8.05 41.52 -11.12
CA ALA A 432 7.41 40.64 -10.16
C ALA A 432 5.89 40.94 -10.03
N GLY A 433 5.06 39.90 -9.94
CA GLY A 433 3.60 40.01 -9.88
C GLY A 433 2.85 38.81 -10.48
N THR A 434 1.53 38.77 -10.28
CA THR A 434 0.62 37.83 -10.96
C THR A 434 0.21 38.38 -12.33
N TYR A 435 0.23 37.52 -13.35
CA TYR A 435 -0.14 37.87 -14.72
C TYR A 435 -0.99 36.77 -15.35
N LYS A 436 -1.72 37.16 -16.40
CA LYS A 436 -2.46 36.27 -17.26
C LYS A 436 -1.81 36.20 -18.64
N VAL A 437 -1.88 35.04 -19.27
CA VAL A 437 -1.51 34.84 -20.67
C VAL A 437 -2.62 34.06 -21.37
N LYS A 438 -3.11 34.61 -22.48
CA LYS A 438 -4.08 33.96 -23.35
C LYS A 438 -3.39 33.50 -24.63
N ALA A 439 -3.38 32.20 -24.85
CA ALA A 439 -2.97 31.57 -26.09
C ALA A 439 -4.15 31.51 -27.06
N ASP A 440 -3.95 32.02 -28.27
CA ASP A 440 -4.85 31.86 -29.41
C ASP A 440 -4.11 31.14 -30.53
N PHE A 441 -4.53 29.90 -30.83
CA PHE A 441 -3.95 29.08 -31.87
C PHE A 441 -4.89 28.98 -33.08
N ALA A 442 -4.38 29.33 -34.26
CA ALA A 442 -5.16 29.48 -35.49
C ALA A 442 -5.46 28.17 -36.25
N GLY A 443 -4.99 27.01 -35.76
CA GLY A 443 -5.18 25.71 -36.42
C GLY A 443 -4.11 25.35 -37.46
N ASN A 444 -3.94 24.06 -37.72
CA ASN A 444 -3.13 23.52 -38.82
C ASN A 444 -3.69 22.17 -39.32
N ASP A 445 -2.94 21.47 -40.18
CA ASP A 445 -3.38 20.22 -40.82
C ASP A 445 -3.53 19.02 -39.85
N ILE A 446 -3.23 19.22 -38.55
CA ILE A 446 -3.33 18.23 -37.47
C ILE A 446 -4.28 18.77 -36.38
N TYR A 447 -3.92 19.90 -35.79
CA TYR A 447 -4.61 20.48 -34.63
C TYR A 447 -5.64 21.53 -35.07
N GLU A 448 -6.83 21.49 -34.49
CA GLU A 448 -7.87 22.51 -34.69
C GLU A 448 -7.52 23.85 -34.03
N ALA A 449 -8.24 24.90 -34.40
CA ALA A 449 -8.09 26.20 -33.77
C ALA A 449 -8.63 26.15 -32.33
N CYS A 450 -7.83 26.56 -31.36
CA CYS A 450 -8.15 26.48 -29.93
C CYS A 450 -7.62 27.71 -29.18
N SER A 451 -8.18 27.98 -28.01
CA SER A 451 -7.79 29.12 -27.16
C SER A 451 -7.76 28.72 -25.69
N MET A 452 -6.83 29.27 -24.91
CA MET A 452 -6.73 29.04 -23.47
C MET A 452 -6.20 30.29 -22.78
N GLU A 453 -6.87 30.73 -21.70
CA GLU A 453 -6.32 31.68 -20.74
C GLU A 453 -5.73 30.92 -19.54
N ALA A 454 -4.55 31.36 -19.07
CA ALA A 454 -3.90 30.81 -17.89
C ALA A 454 -3.26 31.92 -17.05
N THR A 455 -3.16 31.69 -15.74
CA THR A 455 -2.47 32.57 -14.79
C THR A 455 -1.08 32.04 -14.49
N TYR A 456 -0.10 32.92 -14.35
CA TYR A 456 1.25 32.61 -13.88
C TYR A 456 1.79 33.76 -13.01
N GLN A 457 2.91 33.51 -12.31
CA GLN A 457 3.55 34.50 -11.46
C GLN A 457 4.99 34.72 -11.88
N ILE A 458 5.47 35.95 -11.70
CA ILE A 458 6.87 36.33 -11.77
C ILE A 458 7.30 36.68 -10.34
N GLU A 459 8.33 36.02 -9.84
CA GLU A 459 8.90 36.21 -8.51
C GLU A 459 9.97 37.33 -8.49
N LEU A 460 10.28 37.82 -7.30
CA LEU A 460 11.40 38.76 -7.07
C LEU A 460 12.75 38.13 -7.45
N PRO A 461 13.76 38.92 -7.85
CA PRO A 461 15.04 38.40 -8.35
C PRO A 461 15.70 37.39 -7.41
N ASP A 462 16.19 36.27 -7.96
CA ASP A 462 16.74 35.16 -7.20
C ASP A 462 18.13 35.49 -6.60
N ARG A 463 18.14 36.02 -5.37
CA ARG A 463 19.37 36.39 -4.64
C ARG A 463 19.60 35.58 -3.37
N ILE A 464 18.69 34.70 -3.00
CA ILE A 464 18.77 33.93 -1.75
C ILE A 464 19.17 32.49 -2.07
N THR A 465 20.35 32.07 -1.62
CA THR A 465 20.66 30.64 -1.49
C THR A 465 20.04 30.16 -0.19
N LEU A 466 19.22 29.10 -0.23
CA LEU A 466 18.50 28.56 0.92
C LEU A 466 18.66 27.04 0.98
N ASN A 467 19.19 26.55 2.10
CA ASN A 467 19.11 25.15 2.49
C ASN A 467 18.36 25.00 3.82
N VAL A 468 17.43 24.05 3.83
CA VAL A 468 16.81 23.46 5.00
C VAL A 468 16.67 21.99 4.68
N ASP A 469 17.09 21.13 5.61
CA ASP A 469 17.12 19.68 5.40
C ASP A 469 15.95 19.02 6.14
N SER A 470 15.40 17.97 5.54
CA SER A 470 14.36 17.15 6.19
C SER A 470 14.96 16.34 7.32
N LYS A 471 14.28 16.27 8.46
CA LYS A 471 14.81 15.70 9.71
C LYS A 471 13.84 14.72 10.35
N VAL A 472 14.34 13.89 11.26
CA VAL A 472 13.51 13.19 12.25
C VAL A 472 13.25 14.13 13.42
N TYR A 473 12.08 14.01 14.05
CA TYR A 473 11.69 14.77 15.24
C TYR A 473 12.69 14.60 16.39
N ASP A 474 13.13 15.74 16.95
CA ASP A 474 14.10 15.87 18.05
C ASP A 474 13.67 16.96 19.08
N GLY A 475 12.41 17.41 19.01
CA GLY A 475 11.89 18.53 19.80
C GLY A 475 12.34 19.93 19.36
N LYS A 476 12.95 20.10 18.19
CA LYS A 476 13.45 21.39 17.69
C LYS A 476 13.07 21.64 16.22
N PRO A 477 13.01 22.91 15.77
CA PRO A 477 12.84 23.22 14.35
C PRO A 477 13.95 22.68 13.46
N ALA A 478 13.75 22.73 12.15
CA ALA A 478 14.82 22.55 11.17
C ALA A 478 15.74 23.79 11.12
N GLU A 479 17.03 23.58 10.84
CA GLU A 479 18.01 24.68 10.79
C GLU A 479 18.01 25.33 9.40
N LEU A 480 17.80 26.66 9.36
CA LEU A 480 17.85 27.43 8.12
C LEU A 480 19.27 27.91 7.84
N ASN A 481 19.85 27.39 6.76
CA ASN A 481 21.16 27.81 6.27
C ASN A 481 20.96 28.64 5.00
N TYR A 482 21.26 29.95 5.06
CA TYR A 482 21.03 30.83 3.91
C TYR A 482 22.12 31.91 3.73
N THR A 483 22.21 32.42 2.50
CA THR A 483 22.97 33.62 2.14
C THR A 483 22.13 34.51 1.23
N VAL A 484 22.41 35.81 1.21
CA VAL A 484 21.78 36.78 0.30
C VAL A 484 22.87 37.50 -0.48
N ASP A 485 22.80 37.44 -1.82
CA ASP A 485 23.67 38.21 -2.71
C ASP A 485 23.12 39.63 -2.86
N TYR A 486 23.51 40.51 -1.93
CA TYR A 486 23.16 41.93 -1.95
C TYR A 486 24.26 42.80 -1.36
N ASP A 487 24.49 43.95 -1.98
CA ASP A 487 25.62 44.85 -1.72
C ASP A 487 25.36 45.89 -0.61
N LYS A 488 24.12 45.97 -0.11
CA LYS A 488 23.69 46.89 0.96
C LYS A 488 23.18 46.11 2.18
N GLU A 489 22.94 46.83 3.28
CA GLU A 489 22.29 46.24 4.45
C GLU A 489 20.87 45.77 4.11
N TYR A 490 20.52 44.57 4.60
CA TYR A 490 19.22 43.93 4.41
C TYR A 490 18.68 43.36 5.74
N GLU A 491 17.40 43.04 5.75
CA GLU A 491 16.72 42.24 6.77
C GLU A 491 16.13 40.99 6.09
N VAL A 492 16.06 39.85 6.80
CA VAL A 492 15.43 38.62 6.27
C VAL A 492 14.35 38.16 7.24
N LYS A 493 13.19 37.78 6.71
CA LYS A 493 12.06 37.21 7.46
C LYS A 493 11.73 35.84 6.92
N ALA A 494 11.34 34.93 7.82
CA ALA A 494 11.07 33.54 7.51
C ALA A 494 9.58 33.25 7.79
N HIS A 495 8.83 33.01 6.73
CA HIS A 495 7.42 32.66 6.81
C HIS A 495 7.23 31.19 6.45
N TYR A 496 6.62 30.43 7.35
CA TYR A 496 6.46 28.98 7.26
C TYR A 496 5.00 28.64 6.95
N LYS A 497 4.78 27.96 5.82
CA LYS A 497 3.50 27.30 5.51
C LYS A 497 3.68 25.79 5.51
N GLY A 498 2.64 25.02 5.80
CA GLY A 498 2.75 23.57 5.76
C GLY A 498 1.51 22.82 6.22
N THR A 499 1.68 21.52 6.43
CA THR A 499 0.64 20.55 6.77
C THR A 499 1.14 19.59 7.86
N ILE A 500 0.38 19.50 8.94
CA ILE A 500 0.59 18.54 10.04
C ILE A 500 -0.43 17.41 9.85
N PRO A 501 -0.02 16.24 9.30
CA PRO A 501 -0.91 15.11 9.16
C PRO A 501 -1.14 14.44 10.52
N TYR A 502 -2.39 14.15 10.84
CA TYR A 502 -2.79 13.50 12.08
C TYR A 502 -3.46 12.14 11.79
N ALA A 503 -4.41 12.13 10.87
CA ALA A 503 -5.02 10.92 10.33
C ALA A 503 -5.02 10.95 8.81
N ALA A 504 -5.43 9.86 8.16
CA ALA A 504 -5.53 9.80 6.71
C ALA A 504 -6.36 10.97 6.14
N GLU A 505 -7.58 11.20 6.63
CA GLU A 505 -8.46 12.30 6.16
C GLU A 505 -8.33 13.58 7.02
N ILE A 506 -7.41 13.63 8.00
CA ILE A 506 -7.27 14.76 8.95
C ILE A 506 -5.86 15.32 8.90
N THR A 507 -5.73 16.49 8.30
CA THR A 507 -4.49 17.27 8.20
C THR A 507 -4.77 18.70 8.64
N TYR A 508 -3.88 19.26 9.46
CA TYR A 508 -3.99 20.64 9.94
C TYR A 508 -3.02 21.54 9.18
N ASP A 509 -3.49 22.67 8.68
CA ASP A 509 -2.64 23.68 8.05
C ASP A 509 -1.73 24.37 9.09
N TYR A 510 -0.53 24.73 8.67
CA TYR A 510 0.42 25.55 9.42
C TYR A 510 0.71 26.81 8.62
N ASP A 511 0.64 27.98 9.27
CA ASP A 511 0.84 29.30 8.65
C ASP A 511 1.36 30.25 9.74
N SER A 512 2.67 30.53 9.77
CA SER A 512 3.32 31.24 10.89
C SER A 512 4.66 31.87 10.54
N GLU A 513 5.08 32.89 11.29
CA GLU A 513 6.49 33.37 11.33
C GLU A 513 7.36 32.52 12.29
N GLU A 514 6.75 31.69 13.13
CA GLU A 514 7.46 30.76 14.01
C GLU A 514 7.85 29.48 13.26
N ALA A 515 9.02 28.94 13.59
CA ALA A 515 9.55 27.75 12.94
C ALA A 515 8.89 26.47 13.49
N PRO A 516 8.30 25.60 12.64
CA PRO A 516 7.55 24.44 13.10
C PRO A 516 8.46 23.36 13.72
N ILE A 517 7.92 22.67 14.72
CA ILE A 517 8.60 21.61 15.50
C ILE A 517 7.92 20.24 15.33
N LYS A 518 6.60 20.20 15.09
CA LYS A 518 5.82 18.95 15.03
C LYS A 518 6.13 18.17 13.75
N PRO A 519 5.90 16.84 13.72
CA PRO A 519 5.94 16.07 12.49
C PRO A 519 4.96 16.63 11.44
N GLY A 520 5.42 16.77 10.20
CA GLY A 520 4.67 17.43 9.13
C GLY A 520 5.54 17.82 7.95
N ARG A 521 4.90 18.32 6.88
CA ARG A 521 5.56 18.85 5.68
C ARG A 521 5.43 20.35 5.63
N TYR A 522 6.53 21.04 5.36
CA TYR A 522 6.62 22.49 5.48
C TYR A 522 7.38 23.08 4.31
N SER A 523 6.93 24.25 3.87
CA SER A 523 7.66 25.16 3.00
C SER A 523 8.08 26.36 3.84
N VAL A 524 9.38 26.69 3.87
CA VAL A 524 9.85 27.95 4.44
C VAL A 524 10.12 28.93 3.31
N THR A 525 9.51 30.11 3.41
CA THR A 525 9.70 31.23 2.49
C THR A 525 10.54 32.29 3.19
N LEU A 526 11.81 32.39 2.78
CA LEU A 526 12.66 33.53 3.14
C LEU A 526 12.37 34.70 2.21
N THR A 527 12.07 35.86 2.78
CA THR A 527 12.00 37.13 2.05
C THR A 527 13.08 38.07 2.59
N ALA A 528 13.95 38.56 1.71
CA ALA A 528 14.94 39.58 2.02
C ALA A 528 14.41 40.96 1.63
N TYR A 529 14.69 41.96 2.47
CA TYR A 529 14.25 43.34 2.32
C TYR A 529 15.45 44.29 2.34
N ASP A 530 15.46 45.31 1.48
CA ASP A 530 16.42 46.42 1.58
C ASP A 530 16.13 47.23 2.85
N LYS A 531 17.14 47.36 3.72
CA LYS A 531 16.95 47.92 5.06
C LYS A 531 16.75 49.45 5.08
N ALA A 532 17.04 50.14 3.98
CA ALA A 532 16.90 51.59 3.88
C ALA A 532 15.54 52.02 3.31
N THR A 533 14.94 51.20 2.45
CA THR A 533 13.62 51.45 1.82
C THR A 533 12.49 50.64 2.47
N GLY A 534 12.78 49.43 2.94
CA GLY A 534 11.78 48.44 3.37
C GLY A 534 11.24 47.58 2.22
N ASP A 535 11.71 47.79 0.98
CA ASP A 535 11.23 47.06 -0.19
C ASP A 535 11.77 45.62 -0.23
N PRO A 536 10.96 44.61 -0.61
CA PRO A 536 11.43 43.23 -0.76
C PRO A 536 12.31 43.08 -2.02
N ILE A 537 13.51 42.54 -1.87
CA ILE A 537 14.55 42.46 -2.92
C ILE A 537 14.74 41.06 -3.50
N SER A 538 14.29 40.02 -2.80
CA SER A 538 14.39 38.61 -3.18
C SER A 538 13.48 37.77 -2.29
N LYS A 539 12.91 36.71 -2.85
CA LYS A 539 12.07 35.74 -2.14
C LYS A 539 12.46 34.33 -2.59
N LYS A 540 12.61 33.40 -1.65
CA LYS A 540 12.94 32.00 -1.92
C LYS A 540 12.19 31.08 -0.99
N THR A 541 11.47 30.13 -1.58
CA THR A 541 10.75 29.08 -0.85
C THR A 541 11.50 27.75 -0.98
N LYS A 542 11.55 26.95 0.08
CA LYS A 542 12.08 25.58 0.06
C LYS A 542 11.28 24.65 0.96
N ASP A 543 10.99 23.47 0.44
CA ASP A 543 10.22 22.43 1.12
C ASP A 543 11.13 21.49 1.95
N TYR A 544 10.61 21.02 3.08
CA TYR A 544 11.22 20.03 3.96
C TYR A 544 10.16 19.28 4.77
N GLU A 545 10.55 18.13 5.34
CA GLU A 545 9.69 17.30 6.18
C GLU A 545 10.32 17.12 7.57
N ILE A 546 9.51 17.23 8.62
CA ILE A 546 9.82 16.73 9.96
C ILE A 546 9.11 15.38 10.07
N LYS A 547 9.88 14.29 10.10
CA LYS A 547 9.35 12.92 10.24
C LYS A 547 9.14 12.57 11.70
N PHE A 548 8.13 11.76 11.98
CA PHE A 548 7.97 11.13 13.29
C PHE A 548 9.23 10.35 13.67
N LYS A 549 9.56 10.33 14.96
CA LYS A 549 10.61 9.47 15.50
C LYS A 549 10.04 8.08 15.76
N ALA A 550 10.70 7.07 15.21
CA ALA A 550 10.26 5.68 15.27
C ALA A 550 11.44 4.74 15.52
N THR A 551 11.27 3.75 16.39
CA THR A 551 12.32 2.79 16.77
C THR A 551 11.87 1.37 16.46
N ALA A 552 12.74 0.55 15.85
CA ALA A 552 12.50 -0.88 15.72
C ALA A 552 13.00 -1.61 16.98
N LEU A 553 12.07 -2.03 17.84
CA LEU A 553 12.37 -2.87 19.01
C LEU A 553 12.66 -4.33 18.62
N SER A 554 12.11 -4.77 17.49
CA SER A 554 12.49 -6.01 16.81
C SER A 554 12.08 -5.95 15.34
N ASN A 555 12.97 -6.36 14.43
CA ASN A 555 12.59 -6.61 13.05
C ASN A 555 13.15 -7.97 12.60
N ASN A 556 12.26 -8.84 12.13
CA ASN A 556 12.51 -10.18 11.62
C ASN A 556 12.44 -10.24 10.07
N ASP A 557 12.26 -9.12 9.39
CA ASP A 557 12.20 -9.05 7.94
C ASP A 557 13.57 -9.32 7.29
N THR A 558 13.60 -10.13 6.23
CA THR A 558 14.81 -10.39 5.43
C THR A 558 14.47 -11.04 4.09
N ALA A 559 15.21 -10.65 3.04
CA ALA A 559 15.13 -11.27 1.71
C ALA A 559 15.64 -12.72 1.65
N ASP A 560 16.36 -13.20 2.68
CA ASP A 560 16.88 -14.58 2.75
C ASP A 560 15.77 -15.65 2.80
N TYR A 561 14.56 -15.28 3.24
CA TYR A 561 13.42 -16.18 3.40
C TYR A 561 12.19 -15.53 2.74
N PRO A 562 11.68 -16.04 1.61
CA PRO A 562 10.64 -15.37 0.83
C PRO A 562 9.36 -14.99 1.59
N GLY A 563 9.05 -15.62 2.73
CA GLY A 563 7.91 -15.25 3.58
C GLY A 563 8.17 -14.17 4.62
N ALA A 564 9.43 -13.90 4.96
CA ALA A 564 9.82 -13.01 6.05
C ALA A 564 9.81 -11.53 5.62
N MET A 565 8.64 -11.06 5.18
CA MET A 565 8.28 -9.65 5.02
C MET A 565 6.82 -9.45 5.46
N PRO A 566 6.38 -8.24 5.87
CA PRO A 566 5.09 -8.05 6.55
C PRO A 566 3.83 -8.29 5.70
N TYR A 567 4.00 -8.38 4.37
CA TYR A 567 2.92 -8.72 3.44
C TYR A 567 2.59 -10.22 3.44
N TYR A 568 3.58 -11.11 3.64
CA TYR A 568 3.36 -12.56 3.66
C TYR A 568 3.05 -13.05 5.09
N ASN A 569 4.07 -13.46 5.86
CA ASN A 569 3.86 -14.11 7.17
C ASN A 569 4.18 -13.22 8.37
N ASN A 570 5.15 -12.30 8.31
CA ASN A 570 5.52 -11.45 9.45
C ASN A 570 4.38 -10.48 9.85
N LYS A 571 4.21 -10.28 11.16
CA LYS A 571 3.16 -9.46 11.76
C LYS A 571 3.78 -8.23 12.43
N THR A 572 3.75 -7.09 11.75
CA THR A 572 4.23 -5.82 12.33
C THR A 572 3.19 -5.25 13.28
N ILE A 573 3.58 -5.07 14.54
CA ILE A 573 2.81 -4.44 15.61
C ILE A 573 3.49 -3.11 15.96
N VAL A 574 2.70 -2.04 16.04
CA VAL A 574 3.20 -0.68 16.26
C VAL A 574 2.71 -0.16 17.60
N PHE A 575 3.62 0.25 18.48
CA PHE A 575 3.33 0.91 19.74
C PHE A 575 3.40 2.43 19.58
N THR A 576 2.50 3.15 20.24
CA THR A 576 2.55 4.62 20.31
C THR A 576 2.05 5.10 21.67
N GLY A 577 2.50 6.27 22.11
CA GLY A 577 2.09 6.87 23.39
C GLY A 577 0.89 7.81 23.25
N GLU A 578 0.05 7.89 24.29
CA GLU A 578 -0.89 8.99 24.51
C GLU A 578 -0.65 9.61 25.89
N GLY A 579 -0.68 10.94 25.97
CA GLY A 579 -0.40 11.67 27.21
C GLY A 579 1.07 11.57 27.66
N PHE A 580 2.00 11.25 26.75
CA PHE A 580 3.44 11.38 26.99
C PHE A 580 3.92 12.69 26.36
N THR A 581 4.46 13.59 27.18
CA THR A 581 5.10 14.82 26.71
C THR A 581 6.45 14.55 26.05
N ALA A 582 7.11 15.59 25.54
CA ALA A 582 8.45 15.47 24.94
C ALA A 582 9.51 14.95 25.93
N GLU A 583 9.38 15.26 27.22
CA GLU A 583 10.30 14.78 28.26
C GLU A 583 10.03 13.31 28.66
N GLU A 584 8.79 12.85 28.50
CA GLU A 584 8.33 11.51 28.91
C GLU A 584 8.46 10.44 27.80
N GLN A 585 8.85 10.79 26.56
CA GLN A 585 9.04 9.80 25.48
C GLN A 585 10.06 8.70 25.86
N GLY A 586 11.10 9.08 26.62
CA GLY A 586 12.08 8.16 27.18
C GLY A 586 11.52 7.21 28.25
N GLU A 587 10.27 7.38 28.69
CA GLU A 587 9.54 6.44 29.54
C GLU A 587 8.59 5.56 28.72
N PHE A 588 7.90 6.14 27.72
CA PHE A 588 7.13 5.41 26.71
C PHE A 588 7.96 4.30 26.03
N GLU A 589 9.16 4.62 25.52
CA GLU A 589 10.06 3.64 24.88
C GLU A 589 10.41 2.45 25.83
N LYS A 590 10.73 2.75 27.10
CA LYS A 590 10.99 1.71 28.12
C LYS A 590 9.76 0.86 28.42
N LEU A 591 8.56 1.42 28.28
CA LEU A 591 7.29 0.76 28.54
C LEU A 591 6.86 -0.10 27.34
N ALA A 592 7.01 0.38 26.11
CA ALA A 592 6.84 -0.42 24.90
C ALA A 592 7.79 -1.64 24.89
N ALA A 593 9.04 -1.48 25.33
CA ALA A 593 9.97 -2.59 25.52
C ALA A 593 9.48 -3.63 26.56
N LYS A 594 8.79 -3.22 27.63
CA LYS A 594 8.14 -4.15 28.58
C LYS A 594 6.98 -4.90 27.93
N TYR A 595 6.15 -4.21 27.15
CA TYR A 595 5.06 -4.84 26.37
C TYR A 595 5.60 -5.93 25.43
N VAL A 596 6.64 -5.62 24.64
CA VAL A 596 7.30 -6.59 23.75
C VAL A 596 7.84 -7.80 24.54
N ASN A 597 8.45 -7.58 25.71
CA ASN A 597 8.94 -8.66 26.56
C ASN A 597 7.80 -9.50 27.18
N TYR A 598 6.68 -8.90 27.54
CA TYR A 598 5.49 -9.62 28.02
C TYR A 598 4.91 -10.53 26.95
N PHE A 599 4.79 -10.01 25.71
CA PHE A 599 4.32 -10.79 24.56
C PHE A 599 5.27 -11.97 24.32
N ARG A 600 6.59 -11.73 24.27
CA ARG A 600 7.64 -12.76 24.17
C ARG A 600 7.60 -13.82 25.28
N GLY A 601 7.13 -13.47 26.47
CA GLY A 601 6.93 -14.43 27.57
C GLY A 601 5.68 -15.31 27.44
N THR A 602 4.73 -14.91 26.60
CA THR A 602 3.33 -15.39 26.63
C THR A 602 2.99 -16.28 25.43
N GLU A 603 2.40 -17.45 25.69
CA GLU A 603 1.83 -18.31 24.64
C GLU A 603 0.58 -17.65 24.02
N PRO A 604 0.36 -17.69 22.69
CA PRO A 604 1.16 -18.36 21.65
C PRO A 604 2.27 -17.49 21.00
N TYR A 605 2.43 -16.22 21.38
CA TYR A 605 3.46 -15.34 20.83
C TYR A 605 4.89 -15.85 21.07
N LYS A 606 5.13 -16.50 22.21
CA LYS A 606 6.44 -17.05 22.62
C LYS A 606 7.05 -18.04 21.60
N GLU A 607 6.27 -18.99 21.09
CA GLU A 607 6.74 -19.90 20.03
C GLU A 607 6.84 -19.21 18.66
N ALA A 608 6.13 -18.08 18.48
CA ALA A 608 5.93 -17.40 17.21
C ALA A 608 6.77 -16.12 17.02
N ASP A 609 7.63 -15.70 17.97
CA ASP A 609 8.29 -14.38 17.95
C ASP A 609 9.11 -14.09 16.68
N THR A 610 9.62 -15.11 16.00
CA THR A 610 10.28 -15.01 14.69
C THR A 610 9.38 -14.40 13.59
N TYR A 611 8.06 -14.45 13.78
CA TYR A 611 7.03 -13.93 12.87
C TYR A 611 6.45 -12.59 13.32
N PHE A 612 7.02 -11.94 14.33
CA PHE A 612 6.57 -10.63 14.82
C PHE A 612 7.64 -9.55 14.66
N ASN A 613 7.22 -8.38 14.20
CA ASN A 613 8.04 -7.16 14.20
C ASN A 613 7.39 -6.18 15.19
N TYR A 614 8.21 -5.49 15.97
CA TYR A 614 7.74 -4.56 16.99
C TYR A 614 8.41 -3.20 16.79
N HIS A 615 7.61 -2.18 16.56
CA HIS A 615 8.07 -0.80 16.34
C HIS A 615 7.41 0.15 17.34
N THR A 616 8.08 1.24 17.69
CA THR A 616 7.50 2.39 18.38
C THR A 616 7.36 3.57 17.42
N VAL A 617 6.42 4.47 17.72
CA VAL A 617 6.35 5.82 17.16
C VAL A 617 6.11 6.80 18.31
N GLU A 618 6.93 7.84 18.41
CA GLU A 618 6.82 8.89 19.42
C GLU A 618 5.75 9.92 19.01
N ALA A 619 4.53 9.72 19.52
CA ALA A 619 3.45 10.68 19.46
C ALA A 619 3.51 11.61 20.68
N VAL A 620 3.94 12.86 20.46
CA VAL A 620 4.18 13.83 21.53
C VAL A 620 2.89 14.59 21.88
N SER A 621 2.52 14.54 23.15
CA SER A 621 1.44 15.33 23.76
C SER A 621 1.97 16.65 24.32
N GLU A 622 1.13 17.69 24.43
CA GLU A 622 1.48 18.93 25.14
C GLU A 622 1.28 18.77 26.66
N GLU A 623 0.26 18.01 27.07
CA GLU A 623 -0.01 17.65 28.45
C GLU A 623 0.40 16.20 28.80
N SER A 624 0.76 15.97 30.07
CA SER A 624 1.00 14.64 30.64
C SER A 624 -0.29 13.99 31.14
N GLY A 625 -0.52 12.75 30.73
CA GLY A 625 -1.72 11.95 30.97
C GLY A 625 -3.00 12.55 30.38
N ILE A 626 -4.11 11.80 30.46
CA ILE A 626 -5.41 12.22 29.90
C ILE A 626 -6.38 12.71 31.01
N GLY A 627 -7.69 12.63 30.80
CA GLY A 627 -8.69 13.07 31.77
C GLY A 627 -10.10 12.51 31.51
N THR A 628 -11.06 12.81 32.39
CA THR A 628 -12.49 12.54 32.12
C THR A 628 -13.07 13.46 31.05
N THR A 629 -12.43 14.62 30.84
CA THR A 629 -12.52 15.44 29.62
C THR A 629 -11.16 15.33 28.92
N PRO A 630 -11.11 15.30 27.57
CA PRO A 630 -9.85 15.38 26.83
C PRO A 630 -8.99 16.60 27.22
N LYS A 631 -7.68 16.37 27.29
CA LYS A 631 -6.62 17.36 27.50
C LYS A 631 -5.97 17.76 26.17
N ASP A 632 -4.96 18.63 26.20
CA ASP A 632 -4.05 18.84 25.07
C ASP A 632 -3.04 17.67 24.88
N THR A 633 -3.59 16.50 24.60
CA THR A 633 -2.87 15.25 24.31
C THR A 633 -2.95 14.90 22.83
N TYR A 634 -2.06 14.03 22.34
CA TYR A 634 -1.92 13.80 20.91
C TYR A 634 -3.21 13.22 20.28
N PHE A 635 -3.80 12.20 20.91
CA PHE A 635 -5.01 11.54 20.41
C PHE A 635 -6.31 12.07 21.05
N LYS A 636 -6.22 13.04 21.97
CA LYS A 636 -7.35 13.65 22.68
C LYS A 636 -8.24 12.61 23.40
N LEU A 637 -7.65 11.54 23.92
CA LEU A 637 -8.43 10.49 24.61
C LEU A 637 -9.04 10.99 25.93
N SER A 638 -10.10 10.31 26.35
CA SER A 638 -10.67 10.47 27.70
C SER A 638 -10.89 9.11 28.39
N TYR A 639 -11.28 9.12 29.66
CA TYR A 639 -11.74 7.91 30.37
C TYR A 639 -13.07 8.13 31.08
N ASP A 640 -13.87 7.07 31.17
CA ASP A 640 -15.16 7.10 31.85
C ASP A 640 -15.04 7.08 33.40
N LYS A 641 -16.20 7.22 34.06
CA LYS A 641 -16.33 7.17 35.54
C LYS A 641 -15.76 5.89 36.19
N ASP A 642 -15.68 4.78 35.45
CA ASP A 642 -15.19 3.49 35.94
C ASP A 642 -13.69 3.28 35.60
N GLY A 643 -13.11 4.14 34.77
CA GLY A 643 -11.73 4.11 34.31
C GLY A 643 -11.51 3.32 33.01
N LYS A 644 -12.53 3.12 32.17
CA LYS A 644 -12.36 2.60 30.80
C LYS A 644 -11.94 3.73 29.86
N ILE A 645 -10.92 3.48 29.02
CA ILE A 645 -10.46 4.43 28.00
C ILE A 645 -11.56 4.61 26.93
N VAL A 646 -11.88 5.84 26.56
CA VAL A 646 -12.89 6.18 25.56
C VAL A 646 -12.21 6.75 24.32
N PRO A 647 -12.03 5.94 23.25
CA PRO A 647 -11.57 6.43 21.96
C PRO A 647 -12.68 7.13 21.16
N THR A 648 -12.26 7.93 20.19
CA THR A 648 -13.10 8.55 19.16
C THR A 648 -12.76 7.98 17.77
N GLU A 649 -13.54 8.34 16.76
CA GLU A 649 -13.21 8.03 15.37
C GLU A 649 -11.87 8.67 14.97
N ASP A 650 -11.68 9.96 15.30
CA ASP A 650 -10.43 10.70 15.09
C ASP A 650 -9.22 10.06 15.79
N SER A 651 -9.35 9.64 17.07
CA SER A 651 -8.25 8.99 17.79
C SER A 651 -7.87 7.65 17.16
N THR A 652 -8.85 6.95 16.59
CA THR A 652 -8.64 5.68 15.91
C THR A 652 -8.01 5.88 14.54
N ALA A 653 -8.50 6.86 13.76
CA ALA A 653 -7.95 7.22 12.47
C ALA A 653 -6.49 7.71 12.58
N GLY A 654 -6.14 8.43 13.65
CA GLY A 654 -4.76 8.81 13.95
C GLY A 654 -3.87 7.62 14.34
N ALA A 655 -4.37 6.72 15.19
CA ALA A 655 -3.62 5.51 15.58
C ALA A 655 -3.40 4.56 14.37
N MET A 656 -4.36 4.52 13.43
CA MET A 656 -4.21 3.84 12.15
C MET A 656 -3.18 4.51 11.25
N TYR A 657 -3.18 5.84 11.15
CA TYR A 657 -2.22 6.61 10.35
C TYR A 657 -0.78 6.37 10.83
N ILE A 658 -0.54 6.34 12.14
CA ILE A 658 0.77 5.98 12.70
C ILE A 658 1.21 4.57 12.28
N GLY A 659 0.32 3.57 12.34
CA GLY A 659 0.66 2.22 11.86
C GLY A 659 0.94 2.18 10.36
N ASN A 660 0.04 2.78 9.57
CA ASN A 660 -0.03 2.67 8.11
C ASN A 660 1.01 3.53 7.37
N ASN A 661 1.18 4.78 7.79
CA ASN A 661 1.93 5.82 7.07
C ASN A 661 3.29 6.15 7.70
N VAL A 662 3.52 5.83 8.98
CA VAL A 662 4.83 6.03 9.64
C VAL A 662 5.68 4.76 9.63
N ILE A 663 5.06 3.58 9.80
CA ILE A 663 5.79 2.29 9.80
C ILE A 663 5.58 1.52 8.49
N THR A 664 4.39 0.98 8.23
CA THR A 664 4.11 0.23 6.99
C THR A 664 2.61 -0.02 6.79
N SER A 665 2.14 0.07 5.54
CA SER A 665 0.77 -0.27 5.15
C SER A 665 0.36 -1.72 5.43
N TYR A 666 1.31 -2.58 5.82
CA TYR A 666 1.09 -3.99 6.16
C TYR A 666 0.99 -4.30 7.67
N TYR A 667 1.06 -3.28 8.54
CA TYR A 667 0.92 -3.42 10.00
C TYR A 667 -0.38 -4.14 10.39
N LYS A 668 -0.35 -4.98 11.44
CA LYS A 668 -1.51 -5.78 11.85
C LYS A 668 -2.31 -5.13 12.98
N ALA A 669 -1.64 -4.43 13.89
CA ALA A 669 -2.29 -3.65 14.94
C ALA A 669 -1.44 -2.43 15.39
N THR A 670 -2.12 -1.40 15.87
CA THR A 670 -1.53 -0.31 16.67
C THR A 670 -1.92 -0.50 18.14
N ILE A 671 -0.96 -0.43 19.07
CA ILE A 671 -1.17 -0.46 20.51
C ILE A 671 -0.84 0.92 21.08
N VAL A 672 -1.88 1.67 21.46
CA VAL A 672 -1.78 2.98 22.08
C VAL A 672 -1.69 2.81 23.59
N ILE A 673 -0.49 3.03 24.13
CA ILE A 673 -0.24 2.98 25.57
C ILE A 673 -0.56 4.38 26.13
N VAL A 674 -1.43 4.46 27.13
CA VAL A 674 -1.95 5.75 27.63
C VAL A 674 -1.38 6.06 29.02
N ASN A 675 -0.86 7.27 29.22
CA ASN A 675 -0.10 7.67 30.42
C ASN A 675 -0.97 8.18 31.58
N ASP A 676 -1.95 7.42 32.07
CA ASP A 676 -2.79 7.88 33.20
C ASP A 676 -3.01 6.81 34.29
N LYS A 677 -2.82 7.21 35.55
CA LYS A 677 -2.95 6.35 36.75
C LYS A 677 -4.38 6.08 37.20
N ASN A 678 -5.37 6.79 36.66
CA ASN A 678 -6.78 6.69 37.04
C ASN A 678 -7.54 5.65 36.18
N MET A 679 -6.99 5.31 35.01
CA MET A 679 -7.51 4.29 34.10
C MET A 679 -7.30 2.89 34.69
N LYS A 680 -8.22 1.97 34.33
CA LYS A 680 -8.31 0.62 34.89
C LYS A 680 -8.69 -0.45 33.86
N LYS A 681 -9.15 -0.03 32.67
CA LYS A 681 -9.58 -0.91 31.58
C LYS A 681 -9.19 -0.29 30.24
N GLY A 682 -8.64 -1.11 29.35
CA GLY A 682 -8.46 -0.74 27.96
C GLY A 682 -9.75 -0.82 27.13
N SER A 683 -9.61 -0.55 25.85
CA SER A 683 -10.64 -0.62 24.80
C SER A 683 -10.01 -1.07 23.49
N THR A 684 -10.77 -1.76 22.64
CA THR A 684 -10.34 -2.03 21.26
C THR A 684 -11.23 -1.32 20.24
N VAL A 685 -10.70 -1.11 19.04
CA VAL A 685 -11.47 -0.72 17.85
C VAL A 685 -10.98 -1.55 16.68
N THR A 686 -11.90 -2.09 15.88
CA THR A 686 -11.60 -2.87 14.67
C THR A 686 -12.25 -2.22 13.46
N ASN A 687 -11.48 -1.46 12.69
CA ASN A 687 -11.92 -0.75 11.50
C ASN A 687 -10.87 -0.92 10.38
N LYS A 688 -11.00 -2.01 9.60
CA LYS A 688 -10.02 -2.54 8.62
C LYS A 688 -8.69 -3.04 9.23
N ARG A 689 -8.26 -2.45 10.35
CA ARG A 689 -7.10 -2.83 11.17
C ARG A 689 -7.52 -2.81 12.63
N PHE A 690 -6.63 -3.28 13.51
CA PHE A 690 -6.89 -3.38 14.93
C PHE A 690 -6.16 -2.29 15.71
N THR A 691 -6.88 -1.60 16.60
CA THR A 691 -6.29 -0.62 17.52
C THR A 691 -6.64 -0.99 18.96
N VAL A 692 -5.62 -1.10 19.81
CA VAL A 692 -5.78 -1.38 21.25
C VAL A 692 -5.37 -0.15 22.05
N TYR A 693 -6.28 0.36 22.86
CA TYR A 693 -6.01 1.41 23.85
C TYR A 693 -5.82 0.77 25.22
N THR A 694 -4.68 1.03 25.87
CA THR A 694 -4.26 0.23 27.03
C THR A 694 -3.51 1.02 28.12
N THR A 695 -3.51 0.49 29.34
CA THR A 695 -2.93 1.11 30.55
C THR A 695 -1.40 0.91 30.64
N PRO A 696 -0.67 1.73 31.41
CA PRO A 696 0.79 1.68 31.43
C PRO A 696 1.35 0.61 32.39
N ASP A 697 0.57 -0.43 32.69
CA ASP A 697 0.83 -1.45 33.70
C ASP A 697 0.73 -2.89 33.15
N GLU A 698 1.04 -3.88 33.99
CA GLU A 698 1.02 -5.30 33.62
C GLU A 698 -0.37 -5.79 33.19
N LYS A 699 -1.45 -5.21 33.73
CA LYS A 699 -2.83 -5.50 33.30
C LYS A 699 -3.10 -4.99 31.89
N GLY A 700 -2.53 -3.85 31.52
CA GLY A 700 -2.55 -3.36 30.14
C GLY A 700 -1.79 -4.28 29.19
N MET A 701 -0.68 -4.89 29.65
CA MET A 701 0.09 -5.87 28.87
C MET A 701 -0.70 -7.17 28.66
N GLU A 702 -1.33 -7.70 29.72
CA GLU A 702 -2.25 -8.85 29.64
C GLU A 702 -3.43 -8.57 28.69
N PHE A 703 -4.08 -7.41 28.85
CA PHE A 703 -5.20 -6.98 28.02
C PHE A 703 -4.79 -6.91 26.55
N ALA A 704 -3.71 -6.19 26.22
CA ALA A 704 -3.28 -6.04 24.83
C ALA A 704 -2.82 -7.37 24.20
N ALA A 705 -2.14 -8.24 24.96
CA ALA A 705 -1.76 -9.57 24.47
C ALA A 705 -2.99 -10.44 24.17
N LYS A 706 -4.00 -10.43 25.05
CA LYS A 706 -5.20 -11.25 24.90
C LYS A 706 -6.18 -10.72 23.86
N GLU A 707 -6.40 -9.41 23.75
CA GLU A 707 -7.27 -8.89 22.69
C GLU A 707 -6.62 -8.96 21.30
N LEU A 708 -5.28 -8.85 21.19
CA LEU A 708 -4.60 -9.13 19.93
C LEU A 708 -4.65 -10.62 19.56
N GLU A 709 -4.66 -11.52 20.54
CA GLU A 709 -4.84 -12.96 20.31
C GLU A 709 -6.27 -13.21 19.83
N ASN A 710 -7.27 -12.59 20.45
CA ASN A 710 -8.66 -12.63 20.01
C ASN A 710 -8.82 -12.13 18.56
N TYR A 711 -8.18 -11.00 18.21
CA TYR A 711 -8.17 -10.48 16.83
C TYR A 711 -7.56 -11.47 15.83
N PHE A 712 -6.38 -12.05 16.12
CA PHE A 712 -5.78 -13.08 15.25
C PHE A 712 -6.60 -14.38 15.18
N THR A 713 -7.45 -14.66 16.18
CA THR A 713 -8.24 -15.89 16.29
C THR A 713 -9.74 -15.71 16.00
N SER A 714 -10.11 -14.54 15.46
CA SER A 714 -11.49 -14.13 15.13
C SER A 714 -12.48 -14.27 16.30
N GLN A 715 -12.01 -14.05 17.53
CA GLN A 715 -12.82 -14.05 18.75
C GLN A 715 -13.27 -12.62 19.14
N PRO A 716 -14.40 -12.46 19.83
CA PRO A 716 -14.89 -11.14 20.28
C PRO A 716 -14.01 -10.53 21.40
N GLU A 717 -14.08 -9.19 21.56
CA GLU A 717 -13.42 -8.47 22.67
C GLU A 717 -13.79 -9.11 24.02
N GLY A 718 -12.79 -9.42 24.83
CA GLY A 718 -12.97 -10.03 26.15
C GLY A 718 -13.09 -11.56 26.16
N TYR A 719 -13.06 -12.25 25.01
CA TYR A 719 -12.98 -13.73 24.99
C TYR A 719 -11.71 -14.22 25.71
N ARG A 720 -11.81 -15.31 26.47
CA ARG A 720 -10.69 -15.95 27.18
C ARG A 720 -10.90 -17.47 27.19
N ALA A 721 -10.05 -18.21 26.47
CA ALA A 721 -10.05 -19.67 26.51
C ALA A 721 -9.76 -20.18 27.94
N SER A 722 -10.67 -20.99 28.49
CA SER A 722 -10.64 -21.42 29.90
C SER A 722 -10.13 -22.85 30.07
N THR A 723 -10.60 -23.75 29.22
CA THR A 723 -10.22 -25.17 29.13
C THR A 723 -8.97 -25.37 28.27
N GLU A 724 -8.36 -26.55 28.34
CA GLU A 724 -7.21 -26.88 27.48
C GLU A 724 -7.66 -27.11 26.02
N GLU A 725 -8.89 -27.58 25.83
CA GLU A 725 -9.54 -27.74 24.54
C GLU A 725 -9.77 -26.39 23.85
N GLU A 726 -10.30 -25.40 24.57
CA GLU A 726 -10.45 -24.02 24.05
C GLU A 726 -9.09 -23.39 23.72
N LYS A 727 -8.07 -23.58 24.57
CA LYS A 727 -6.71 -23.06 24.32
C LYS A 727 -6.07 -23.73 23.11
N ALA A 728 -6.26 -25.04 22.93
CA ALA A 728 -5.79 -25.77 21.77
C ALA A 728 -6.48 -25.31 20.48
N ALA A 729 -7.79 -25.07 20.51
CA ALA A 729 -8.55 -24.51 19.39
C ALA A 729 -8.11 -23.07 19.07
N GLN A 730 -8.02 -22.19 20.06
CA GLN A 730 -7.55 -20.81 19.88
C GLN A 730 -6.12 -20.78 19.30
N ARG A 731 -5.23 -21.66 19.77
CA ARG A 731 -3.89 -21.83 19.18
C ARG A 731 -3.94 -22.25 17.71
N VAL A 732 -4.81 -23.20 17.32
CA VAL A 732 -4.93 -23.63 15.90
C VAL A 732 -5.34 -22.46 15.01
N GLU A 733 -6.27 -21.61 15.43
CA GLU A 733 -6.64 -20.41 14.67
C GLU A 733 -5.48 -19.39 14.63
N PHE A 734 -4.72 -19.23 15.72
CA PHE A 734 -3.54 -18.35 15.73
C PHE A 734 -2.46 -18.84 14.74
N LEU A 735 -2.27 -20.16 14.65
CA LEU A 735 -1.36 -20.76 13.66
C LEU A 735 -1.86 -20.62 12.22
N LYS A 736 -3.18 -20.58 11.97
CA LYS A 736 -3.73 -20.19 10.65
C LYS A 736 -3.41 -18.74 10.33
N ALA A 737 -3.48 -17.82 11.30
CA ALA A 737 -3.15 -16.41 11.08
C ALA A 737 -1.66 -16.18 10.76
N LEU A 738 -0.75 -17.05 11.21
CA LEU A 738 0.67 -17.02 10.82
C LEU A 738 0.94 -17.59 9.42
N TYR A 739 0.07 -18.46 8.92
CA TYR A 739 0.14 -19.03 7.57
C TYR A 739 -0.37 -18.03 6.51
N TYR A 740 0.14 -18.11 5.29
CA TYR A 740 -0.33 -17.33 4.14
C TYR A 740 -0.09 -18.10 2.83
N THR A 741 -1.01 -18.00 1.86
CA THR A 741 -0.83 -18.54 0.49
C THR A 741 -0.88 -17.37 -0.49
N TRP A 742 0.06 -17.30 -1.43
CA TRP A 742 0.01 -16.31 -2.53
C TRP A 742 0.49 -16.96 -3.84
N TYR A 743 -0.35 -16.88 -4.88
CA TYR A 743 -0.10 -17.50 -6.20
C TYR A 743 0.36 -18.97 -6.15
N GLY A 744 -0.14 -19.75 -5.19
CA GLY A 744 0.20 -21.17 -5.01
C GLY A 744 1.53 -21.43 -4.29
N VAL A 745 2.13 -20.42 -3.66
CA VAL A 745 3.25 -20.56 -2.72
C VAL A 745 2.74 -20.44 -1.29
N ASP A 746 3.11 -21.39 -0.42
CA ASP A 746 2.49 -21.58 0.89
C ASP A 746 3.47 -21.29 2.03
N TYR A 747 3.36 -20.10 2.61
CA TYR A 747 4.27 -19.53 3.60
C TYR A 747 4.00 -20.06 5.01
N ALA A 748 4.24 -21.37 5.19
CA ALA A 748 4.05 -22.09 6.45
C ALA A 748 5.05 -21.69 7.56
N PRO A 749 4.59 -21.38 8.79
CA PRO A 749 5.48 -21.18 9.93
C PRO A 749 6.14 -22.50 10.38
N ILE A 750 7.41 -22.41 10.76
CA ILE A 750 8.16 -23.41 11.53
C ILE A 750 8.29 -22.90 12.98
N LEU A 751 7.86 -23.71 13.94
CA LEU A 751 7.77 -23.36 15.36
C LEU A 751 8.36 -24.48 16.23
N SER A 752 8.76 -24.15 17.47
CA SER A 752 9.18 -25.14 18.46
C SER A 752 8.73 -24.75 19.87
N ARG A 753 8.47 -25.76 20.69
CA ARG A 753 8.18 -25.64 22.13
C ARG A 753 9.28 -26.29 22.99
N ALA A 754 10.50 -26.44 22.44
CA ALA A 754 11.63 -27.08 23.13
C ALA A 754 11.98 -26.41 24.49
N TYR A 755 11.61 -25.15 24.70
CA TYR A 755 11.75 -24.47 26.00
C TYR A 755 10.85 -25.04 27.12
N ASN A 756 9.88 -25.91 26.82
CA ASN A 756 9.06 -26.62 27.80
C ASN A 756 9.64 -28.01 28.17
N GLU A 757 10.69 -28.45 27.49
CA GLU A 757 11.29 -29.78 27.65
C GLU A 757 12.39 -29.78 28.73
N ASN A 758 12.54 -30.90 29.43
CA ASN A 758 13.57 -31.07 30.46
C ASN A 758 14.80 -31.81 29.91
N PHE A 759 15.63 -31.11 29.14
CA PHE A 759 16.91 -31.64 28.69
C PHE A 759 17.91 -31.72 29.84
N VAL A 760 18.60 -32.85 29.98
CA VAL A 760 19.59 -33.09 31.03
C VAL A 760 20.89 -33.58 30.41
N GLU A 761 22.02 -33.04 30.90
CA GLU A 761 23.37 -33.39 30.48
C GLU A 761 23.64 -34.90 30.63
N ASN A 762 23.70 -35.60 29.49
CA ASN A 762 23.91 -37.04 29.42
C ASN A 762 25.24 -37.42 28.73
N GLY A 763 26.04 -36.41 28.33
CA GLY A 763 27.32 -36.59 27.63
C GLY A 763 27.21 -36.78 26.11
N LYS A 764 26.01 -36.65 25.53
CA LYS A 764 25.78 -36.67 24.07
C LYS A 764 25.19 -35.33 23.59
N PRO A 765 25.44 -34.92 22.34
CA PRO A 765 24.74 -33.81 21.71
C PRO A 765 23.22 -33.99 21.74
N ILE A 766 22.49 -32.92 22.06
CA ILE A 766 21.03 -32.88 22.09
C ILE A 766 20.53 -32.20 20.81
N ASP A 767 20.17 -33.01 19.81
CA ASP A 767 19.53 -32.56 18.58
C ASP A 767 18.10 -32.09 18.87
N LEU A 768 17.71 -30.97 18.26
CA LEU A 768 16.40 -30.34 18.39
C LEU A 768 15.53 -30.49 17.14
N ALA A 769 16.04 -31.09 16.05
CA ALA A 769 15.23 -31.38 14.87
C ALA A 769 13.87 -32.06 15.19
N PRO A 770 13.74 -32.99 16.17
CA PRO A 770 12.46 -33.59 16.53
C PRO A 770 11.44 -32.63 17.17
N TYR A 771 11.90 -31.49 17.70
CA TYR A 771 11.09 -30.51 18.45
C TYR A 771 10.68 -29.29 17.61
N PHE A 772 11.17 -29.18 16.37
CA PHE A 772 10.67 -28.20 15.40
C PHE A 772 9.58 -28.83 14.53
N HIS A 773 8.49 -28.09 14.28
CA HIS A 773 7.35 -28.53 13.50
C HIS A 773 6.90 -27.43 12.54
N THR A 774 6.52 -27.80 11.31
CA THR A 774 5.96 -26.91 10.30
C THR A 774 4.44 -27.05 10.28
N TYR A 775 3.72 -25.94 10.10
CA TYR A 775 2.26 -25.93 10.15
C TYR A 775 1.64 -25.30 8.89
N VAL A 776 0.68 -26.01 8.27
CA VAL A 776 -0.13 -25.55 7.13
C VAL A 776 -1.57 -25.44 7.62
N LEU A 777 -2.20 -24.27 7.43
CA LEU A 777 -3.57 -24.00 7.92
C LEU A 777 -3.79 -24.41 9.40
N GLY A 778 -2.79 -24.17 10.24
CA GLY A 778 -2.78 -24.53 11.67
C GLY A 778 -2.53 -26.01 12.00
N LYS A 779 -2.53 -26.91 11.01
CA LYS A 779 -2.24 -28.34 11.17
C LYS A 779 -0.75 -28.61 10.98
N LYS A 780 -0.16 -29.47 11.82
CA LYS A 780 1.22 -29.94 11.64
C LYS A 780 1.32 -30.76 10.35
N VAL A 781 2.38 -30.56 9.56
CA VAL A 781 2.74 -31.43 8.44
C VAL A 781 3.86 -32.40 8.81
N ASP A 782 3.74 -33.64 8.35
CA ASP A 782 4.76 -34.69 8.50
C ASP A 782 5.63 -34.80 7.23
N GLY A 783 6.73 -35.57 7.30
CA GLY A 783 7.63 -35.80 6.15
C GLY A 783 8.56 -34.63 5.80
N VAL A 784 8.54 -33.55 6.59
CA VAL A 784 9.50 -32.44 6.52
C VAL A 784 10.76 -32.72 7.37
N SER A 785 11.86 -32.07 7.03
CA SER A 785 13.14 -32.17 7.75
C SER A 785 13.88 -30.84 7.73
N TYR A 786 14.77 -30.63 8.70
CA TYR A 786 15.39 -29.34 8.97
C TYR A 786 16.92 -29.40 8.93
N ARG A 787 17.54 -28.34 8.39
CA ARG A 787 18.96 -28.04 8.66
C ARG A 787 19.02 -27.33 10.01
N MET A 788 19.58 -28.00 11.02
CA MET A 788 19.76 -27.44 12.35
C MET A 788 21.09 -26.69 12.48
N THR A 789 21.03 -25.48 13.06
CA THR A 789 22.22 -24.70 13.46
C THR A 789 22.08 -24.26 14.92
N TYR A 790 23.18 -24.30 15.68
CA TYR A 790 23.18 -24.05 17.12
C TYR A 790 24.08 -22.87 17.48
N TYR A 791 23.75 -22.18 18.57
CA TYR A 791 24.42 -20.99 19.03
C TYR A 791 24.54 -20.98 20.56
N GLU A 792 25.65 -20.45 21.07
CA GLU A 792 25.84 -20.10 22.47
C GLU A 792 24.84 -18.99 22.89
N ASP A 793 24.35 -19.00 24.12
CA ASP A 793 23.65 -17.84 24.70
C ASP A 793 24.64 -16.71 25.02
N ASN A 794 24.25 -15.47 24.70
CA ASN A 794 24.94 -14.25 25.10
C ASN A 794 24.01 -13.33 25.89
N LYS A 795 23.68 -13.74 27.12
CA LYS A 795 22.78 -13.05 28.06
C LYS A 795 21.34 -12.94 27.52
N GLY A 796 20.82 -14.03 26.96
CA GLY A 796 19.50 -14.10 26.33
C GLY A 796 19.47 -13.73 24.84
N ALA A 797 20.55 -13.16 24.30
CA ALA A 797 20.69 -12.87 22.88
C ALA A 797 21.53 -13.93 22.17
N VAL A 798 21.27 -14.14 20.86
CA VAL A 798 22.00 -15.14 20.05
C VAL A 798 23.50 -14.81 20.02
N GLY A 799 24.30 -15.69 20.61
CA GLY A 799 25.76 -15.61 20.65
C GLY A 799 26.43 -16.30 19.46
N LYS A 800 27.62 -16.85 19.72
CA LYS A 800 28.46 -17.45 18.67
C LYS A 800 27.87 -18.77 18.16
N GLN A 801 27.93 -18.98 16.85
CA GLN A 801 27.57 -20.26 16.23
C GLN A 801 28.49 -21.40 16.70
N LEU A 802 27.87 -22.51 17.09
CA LEU A 802 28.50 -23.78 17.46
C LEU A 802 28.74 -24.66 16.23
N THR A 803 29.70 -25.58 16.34
CA THR A 803 30.02 -26.57 15.28
C THR A 803 29.04 -27.74 15.19
N GLY A 804 28.03 -27.79 16.04
CA GLY A 804 27.03 -28.83 16.13
C GLY A 804 26.16 -28.66 17.38
N ALA A 805 25.27 -29.61 17.63
CA ALA A 805 24.40 -29.59 18.81
C ALA A 805 25.21 -29.65 20.13
N PRO A 806 24.87 -28.83 21.14
CA PRO A 806 25.53 -28.85 22.44
C PRO A 806 25.17 -30.12 23.23
N ALA A 807 26.09 -30.52 24.12
CA ALA A 807 26.00 -31.73 24.95
C ALA A 807 26.15 -31.44 26.46
N LYS A 808 26.45 -30.19 26.81
CA LYS A 808 26.78 -29.73 28.17
C LYS A 808 25.62 -28.95 28.77
N ALA A 809 25.64 -28.78 30.09
CA ALA A 809 24.73 -27.86 30.75
C ALA A 809 24.94 -26.39 30.29
N GLY A 810 23.84 -25.65 30.10
CA GLY A 810 23.84 -24.26 29.64
C GLY A 810 22.56 -23.88 28.90
N VAL A 811 22.40 -22.58 28.63
CA VAL A 811 21.37 -22.03 27.75
C VAL A 811 21.93 -21.91 26.33
N TYR A 812 21.12 -22.25 25.34
CA TYR A 812 21.49 -22.28 23.92
C TYR A 812 20.34 -21.83 23.04
N HIS A 813 20.66 -21.37 21.83
CA HIS A 813 19.66 -21.14 20.78
C HIS A 813 19.84 -22.14 19.64
N ALA A 814 18.73 -22.57 19.05
CA ALA A 814 18.71 -23.39 17.85
C ALA A 814 17.87 -22.73 16.75
N LYS A 815 18.38 -22.80 15.53
CA LYS A 815 17.72 -22.40 14.28
C LYS A 815 17.41 -23.66 13.48
N ALA A 816 16.18 -23.78 13.00
CA ALA A 816 15.77 -24.76 12.01
C ALA A 816 15.52 -24.07 10.66
N GLU A 817 16.06 -24.60 9.57
CA GLU A 817 15.74 -24.17 8.20
C GLU A 817 15.08 -25.33 7.46
N LEU A 818 13.98 -25.10 6.73
CA LEU A 818 13.30 -26.16 5.97
C LEU A 818 14.19 -26.71 4.85
N ILE A 819 14.36 -28.03 4.79
CA ILE A 819 15.03 -28.69 3.66
C ILE A 819 14.02 -28.82 2.50
N LEU A 820 14.35 -28.20 1.38
CA LEU A 820 13.56 -28.20 0.14
C LEU A 820 13.76 -29.50 -0.65
N ASP A 821 12.89 -29.76 -1.63
CA ASP A 821 13.10 -30.89 -2.55
C ASP A 821 14.28 -30.63 -3.50
N GLU A 822 14.98 -31.70 -3.88
CA GLU A 822 16.17 -31.59 -4.74
C GLU A 822 15.82 -30.94 -6.10
N GLY A 823 16.52 -29.86 -6.42
CA GLY A 823 16.31 -29.10 -7.66
C GLY A 823 15.08 -28.17 -7.66
N LYS A 824 14.34 -28.03 -6.54
CA LYS A 824 13.23 -27.08 -6.41
C LYS A 824 13.56 -25.89 -5.50
N ASN A 825 12.77 -24.83 -5.65
CA ASN A 825 12.70 -23.69 -4.73
C ASN A 825 11.64 -23.89 -3.62
N SER A 826 11.03 -25.07 -3.54
CA SER A 826 9.98 -25.45 -2.58
C SER A 826 10.21 -26.84 -1.99
N LYS A 827 9.58 -27.10 -0.85
CA LYS A 827 9.26 -28.43 -0.34
C LYS A 827 7.79 -28.71 -0.62
N ASP A 828 7.49 -29.74 -1.39
CA ASP A 828 6.10 -30.16 -1.57
C ASP A 828 5.67 -31.03 -0.39
N VAL A 829 4.50 -30.74 0.18
CA VAL A 829 3.86 -31.53 1.26
C VAL A 829 2.42 -31.85 0.89
N VAL A 830 1.90 -32.98 1.38
CA VAL A 830 0.49 -33.37 1.19
C VAL A 830 -0.21 -33.39 2.54
N LEU A 831 -1.32 -32.67 2.66
CA LEU A 831 -2.15 -32.56 3.85
C LEU A 831 -3.61 -32.62 3.42
N ASP A 832 -4.41 -33.46 4.09
CA ASP A 832 -5.84 -33.71 3.79
C ASP A 832 -6.17 -34.06 2.32
N GLY A 833 -5.17 -34.52 1.54
CA GLY A 833 -5.29 -34.83 0.12
C GLY A 833 -4.93 -33.69 -0.84
N GLN A 834 -4.68 -32.48 -0.33
CA GLN A 834 -4.19 -31.33 -1.09
C GLN A 834 -2.65 -31.24 -1.02
N THR A 835 -2.02 -30.81 -2.10
CA THR A 835 -0.57 -30.50 -2.15
C THR A 835 -0.36 -29.02 -1.85
N TYR A 836 0.68 -28.72 -1.06
CA TYR A 836 1.13 -27.38 -0.70
C TYR A 836 2.62 -27.22 -1.02
N HIS A 837 3.03 -26.03 -1.44
CA HIS A 837 4.37 -25.72 -1.96
C HIS A 837 5.10 -24.76 -1.02
N LEU A 838 5.82 -25.31 -0.04
CA LEU A 838 6.44 -24.53 1.03
C LEU A 838 7.78 -23.94 0.57
N PRO A 839 7.99 -22.61 0.56
CA PRO A 839 9.28 -22.01 0.20
C PRO A 839 10.30 -22.14 1.35
N LEU A 840 11.51 -21.61 1.17
CA LEU A 840 12.51 -21.58 2.25
C LEU A 840 11.99 -20.78 3.47
N ALA A 841 11.83 -21.48 4.59
CA ALA A 841 11.35 -20.95 5.85
C ALA A 841 12.30 -21.30 7.00
N ARG A 842 12.19 -20.58 8.12
CA ARG A 842 13.03 -20.74 9.32
C ARG A 842 12.19 -20.78 10.59
N GLY A 843 12.69 -21.43 11.64
CA GLY A 843 12.21 -21.29 13.01
C GLY A 843 13.39 -21.11 13.98
N TRP A 844 13.13 -20.49 15.13
CA TRP A 844 14.10 -20.35 16.22
C TRP A 844 13.51 -20.84 17.54
N THR A 845 14.36 -21.30 18.46
CA THR A 845 14.02 -21.47 19.88
C THR A 845 15.25 -21.26 20.75
N THR A 846 15.06 -20.71 21.95
CA THR A 846 16.00 -20.84 23.07
C THR A 846 15.64 -22.11 23.84
N TYR A 847 16.62 -22.75 24.49
CA TYR A 847 16.42 -23.90 25.37
C TYR A 847 17.54 -24.02 26.41
N GLU A 848 17.28 -24.76 27.49
CA GLU A 848 18.24 -25.05 28.55
C GLU A 848 18.57 -26.55 28.56
N ILE A 849 19.86 -26.88 28.69
CA ILE A 849 20.32 -28.20 29.12
C ILE A 849 20.73 -28.10 30.59
N LYS A 850 20.10 -28.89 31.45
CA LYS A 850 20.33 -28.88 32.90
C LYS A 850 21.50 -29.79 33.29
N ALA A 851 22.26 -29.40 34.31
CA ALA A 851 23.40 -30.16 34.81
C ALA A 851 22.98 -31.51 35.40
N LYS A 852 23.86 -32.52 35.28
CA LYS A 852 23.57 -33.89 35.72
C LYS A 852 23.58 -34.02 37.25
N GLY A 853 22.43 -33.79 37.87
CA GLY A 853 22.23 -33.99 39.32
C GLY A 853 21.07 -33.22 39.94
N THR A 854 20.39 -32.34 39.19
CA THR A 854 19.20 -31.63 39.67
C THR A 854 17.96 -32.51 39.57
N ASP A 855 17.47 -32.98 40.72
CA ASP A 855 16.19 -33.71 40.84
C ASP A 855 15.01 -32.72 40.77
N PRO A 856 13.99 -32.93 39.91
CA PRO A 856 12.82 -32.04 39.84
C PRO A 856 11.91 -32.02 41.08
N GLN A 857 12.05 -32.93 42.05
CA GLN A 857 11.03 -33.14 43.11
C GLN A 857 11.23 -32.40 44.45
N ASN A 858 12.22 -31.51 44.61
CA ASN A 858 12.32 -30.68 45.83
C ASN A 858 12.89 -29.25 45.58
N PRO A 859 12.08 -28.17 45.74
CA PRO A 859 12.55 -26.80 45.47
C PRO A 859 13.37 -26.12 46.59
N ASP A 860 13.24 -26.56 47.84
CA ASP A 860 13.69 -25.82 49.03
C ASP A 860 15.05 -26.30 49.56
N GLU A 861 16.16 -26.03 48.86
CA GLU A 861 17.50 -26.05 49.49
C GLU A 861 18.54 -25.09 48.88
N GLN A 862 18.18 -23.82 48.68
CA GLN A 862 19.17 -22.75 48.50
C GLN A 862 18.70 -21.34 48.91
N LYS A 863 18.44 -21.14 50.21
CA LYS A 863 18.36 -19.79 50.82
C LYS A 863 19.75 -19.35 51.31
N PRO A 864 20.16 -18.08 51.08
CA PRO A 864 21.32 -17.51 51.76
C PRO A 864 21.10 -17.48 53.28
N ASN A 865 22.18 -17.62 54.05
CA ASN A 865 22.13 -17.47 55.51
C ASN A 865 21.97 -16.00 55.91
N ASP A 866 20.79 -15.61 56.38
CA ASP A 866 20.66 -14.46 57.27
C ASP A 866 21.23 -14.83 58.65
N GLN A 867 22.28 -14.13 59.09
CA GLN A 867 22.68 -14.09 60.49
C GLN A 867 22.50 -12.69 61.06
N ASN A 868 21.53 -12.59 61.98
CA ASN A 868 21.10 -11.36 62.63
C ASN A 868 22.18 -10.78 63.58
N PRO A 869 22.59 -9.51 63.44
CA PRO A 869 23.58 -8.89 64.31
C PRO A 869 22.95 -7.97 65.36
N ASP A 870 22.69 -8.47 66.57
CA ASP A 870 22.41 -7.60 67.72
C ASP A 870 22.84 -8.24 69.06
N ASP A 871 24.04 -7.90 69.54
CA ASP A 871 24.40 -7.96 70.97
C ASP A 871 25.58 -7.03 71.30
N GLN A 872 25.75 -6.62 72.57
CA GLN A 872 26.38 -5.32 72.90
C GLN A 872 27.79 -5.31 73.54
N LYS A 873 28.64 -4.39 73.03
CA LYS A 873 29.68 -3.59 73.77
C LYS A 873 30.91 -4.32 74.38
N PRO A 874 31.93 -3.61 74.90
CA PRO A 874 32.53 -2.30 74.50
C PRO A 874 34.08 -2.35 74.33
N GLY A 875 34.71 -1.47 73.52
CA GLY A 875 36.11 -1.65 73.04
C GLY A 875 37.19 -0.54 73.16
N ASN A 876 36.84 0.75 73.35
CA ASN A 876 37.75 1.87 73.77
C ASN A 876 38.94 2.35 72.85
N THR A 877 39.27 3.65 73.00
CA THR A 877 40.50 4.41 72.58
C THR A 877 40.80 4.75 71.10
N GLY A 878 41.40 5.95 70.88
CA GLY A 878 42.11 6.37 69.64
C GLY A 878 41.27 7.14 68.61
N SER A 879 40.95 8.44 68.70
CA SER A 879 41.77 9.67 68.89
C SER A 879 42.30 10.29 67.58
N THR A 880 42.17 11.62 67.46
CA THR A 880 42.50 12.54 66.33
C THR A 880 41.76 12.31 65.00
N GLY A 881 41.52 13.32 64.15
CA GLY A 881 41.86 14.75 64.25
C GLY A 881 41.03 15.69 63.35
N ASN A 882 40.92 16.93 63.80
CA ASN A 882 40.07 18.05 63.37
C ASN A 882 40.18 18.54 61.89
N GLN A 883 39.10 19.22 61.44
CA GLN A 883 39.06 20.39 60.52
C GLN A 883 39.45 20.28 59.03
N GLY A 884 38.74 21.07 58.20
CA GLY A 884 39.11 21.34 56.80
C GLY A 884 37.96 21.88 55.93
N GLU A 885 37.50 23.11 56.16
CA GLU A 885 36.48 23.73 55.30
C GLU A 885 37.02 24.28 53.95
N ASN A 886 36.09 24.45 53.01
CA ASN A 886 35.86 25.68 52.22
C ASN A 886 36.39 25.82 50.76
N LYS A 887 35.59 26.57 49.98
CA LYS A 887 35.84 27.31 48.70
C LYS A 887 35.94 26.58 47.33
N LYS A 888 34.84 26.75 46.57
CA LYS A 888 34.76 27.05 45.10
C LYS A 888 35.41 28.43 44.77
N PRO A 889 35.49 28.90 43.49
CA PRO A 889 35.40 28.24 42.17
C PRO A 889 36.53 28.65 41.16
N ALA A 890 36.60 28.03 39.96
CA ALA A 890 36.94 28.66 38.65
C ALA A 890 36.96 27.65 37.48
N GLY A 891 36.89 28.13 36.22
CA GLY A 891 37.73 27.58 35.12
C GLY A 891 37.08 26.74 33.99
N GLU A 892 36.59 27.43 32.96
CA GLU A 892 36.56 27.11 31.51
C GLU A 892 36.43 25.67 30.92
N LYS A 893 35.44 25.56 30.01
CA LYS A 893 35.50 25.03 28.62
C LYS A 893 36.36 23.79 28.29
N GLY A 894 35.68 22.75 27.79
CA GLY A 894 36.29 21.73 26.92
C GLY A 894 35.21 20.89 26.22
N ALA A 895 35.03 21.06 24.91
CA ALA A 895 34.08 20.26 24.13
C ALA A 895 34.76 18.98 23.64
N VAL A 896 34.04 17.85 23.70
CA VAL A 896 34.44 16.58 23.08
C VAL A 896 33.40 16.21 22.04
N LYS A 897 33.82 16.08 20.78
CA LYS A 897 32.97 15.59 19.69
C LYS A 897 32.83 14.07 19.78
N THR A 898 31.68 13.55 19.41
CA THR A 898 31.56 12.16 18.93
C THR A 898 32.30 12.00 17.61
N GLY A 899 32.77 10.79 17.33
CA GLY A 899 33.36 10.43 16.05
C GLY A 899 33.21 8.93 15.80
N ASP A 900 32.69 8.58 14.63
CA ASP A 900 32.76 7.23 14.09
C ASP A 900 34.20 6.87 13.72
N GLU A 901 34.58 5.61 13.83
CA GLU A 901 35.40 4.95 12.79
C GLU A 901 35.02 3.47 12.67
N SER A 902 34.89 3.00 11.43
CA SER A 902 34.54 1.62 11.06
C SER A 902 35.79 0.76 10.76
N PRO A 903 35.87 -0.50 11.21
CA PRO A 903 36.99 -1.38 10.88
C PRO A 903 36.78 -2.14 9.55
N ILE A 904 37.04 -1.50 8.41
CA ILE A 904 37.34 -2.22 7.15
C ILE A 904 38.83 -2.57 7.17
N MET A 905 39.22 -3.85 7.24
CA MET A 905 40.53 -4.37 6.77
C MET A 905 40.69 -5.91 6.92
N LEU A 906 40.04 -6.73 6.09
CA LEU A 906 40.50 -8.12 5.85
C LEU A 906 40.04 -8.77 4.52
N SER A 907 40.22 -8.09 3.38
CA SER A 907 39.91 -8.68 2.06
C SER A 907 40.88 -8.32 0.92
N VAL A 908 41.97 -7.59 1.21
CA VAL A 908 43.02 -7.28 0.23
C VAL A 908 44.01 -8.45 0.12
N ILE A 909 43.61 -9.52 -0.58
CA ILE A 909 44.42 -10.47 -1.37
C ILE A 909 43.41 -11.39 -2.11
N CYS A 910 42.97 -10.98 -3.31
CA CYS A 910 42.29 -11.82 -4.31
C CYS A 910 42.05 -11.10 -5.66
N MET A 911 41.89 -9.77 -5.67
CA MET A 911 41.57 -8.99 -6.88
C MET A 911 42.77 -8.66 -7.79
N VAL A 912 43.57 -9.66 -8.18
CA VAL A 912 44.70 -9.47 -9.13
C VAL A 912 44.69 -10.47 -10.31
N VAL A 913 43.72 -11.39 -10.38
CA VAL A 913 43.64 -12.43 -11.43
C VAL A 913 42.45 -12.24 -12.41
N ALA A 914 41.60 -11.23 -12.18
CA ALA A 914 40.36 -11.01 -12.95
C ALA A 914 40.38 -9.82 -13.94
N MET A 915 41.54 -9.18 -14.19
CA MET A 915 41.70 -8.14 -15.21
C MET A 915 42.67 -8.61 -16.32
N GLY A 916 42.18 -9.41 -17.26
CA GLY A 916 43.09 -10.04 -18.24
C GLY A 916 42.49 -10.72 -19.49
N LEU A 917 41.23 -10.48 -19.88
CA LEU A 917 40.65 -11.14 -21.07
C LEU A 917 39.60 -10.31 -21.87
N GLY A 918 39.56 -8.99 -21.69
CA GLY A 918 38.47 -8.11 -22.19
C GLY A 918 38.75 -7.24 -23.43
N ILE A 919 39.86 -7.43 -24.17
CA ILE A 919 40.36 -6.40 -25.13
C ILE A 919 40.35 -6.82 -26.62
N VAL A 920 40.02 -8.07 -26.96
CA VAL A 920 40.38 -8.65 -28.29
C VAL A 920 39.26 -8.65 -29.36
N VAL A 921 37.98 -8.49 -29.01
CA VAL A 921 36.85 -8.83 -29.94
C VAL A 921 35.98 -7.64 -30.40
N LEU A 922 36.42 -6.38 -30.22
CA LEU A 922 35.73 -5.19 -30.74
C LEU A 922 36.45 -4.50 -31.91
N ARG A 923 36.91 -5.28 -32.92
CA ARG A 923 37.48 -4.71 -34.15
C ARG A 923 37.21 -5.47 -35.46
N LYS A 924 36.03 -6.07 -35.64
CA LYS A 924 35.61 -6.59 -36.96
C LYS A 924 34.09 -6.80 -37.15
N ARG A 925 33.34 -5.71 -37.40
CA ARG A 925 32.16 -5.64 -38.30
C ARG A 925 31.59 -4.21 -38.38
N LYS A 926 32.30 -3.34 -39.09
CA LYS A 926 31.65 -2.35 -39.96
C LYS A 926 31.44 -3.04 -41.32
N GLU A 927 30.50 -2.56 -42.13
CA GLU A 927 30.10 -3.14 -43.43
C GLU A 927 29.41 -4.52 -43.35
N ARG A 928 28.11 -4.49 -43.04
CA ARG A 928 27.05 -5.01 -43.93
C ARG A 928 25.71 -4.38 -43.58
#